data_AF-A0A7C5E8U2-F1
#
_entry.id   AF-A0A7C5E8U2-F1
#
_cell.length_a   1.000
_cell.length_b   1.000
_cell.length_c   1.000
_cell.angle_alpha   90.00
_cell.angle_beta   90.00
_cell.angle_gamma   90.00
#
_symmetry.space_group_name_H-M   'P 1'
#
loop_
_entity.id
_entity.type
_entity.pdbx_description
1 polymer ?
#
loop_
_entity_poly.entity_id
_entity_poly.type
_entity_poly.pdbx_seq_one_letter_code
_entity_poly.pdbx_strand_id
1 'polypeptide(L)'
;MFPRFPRFPRLDSFSFWIGFLVATFFWWVVASLRPFFRQISANARARREAARARSTVSVEEHYRQLALRRAQTMHLAAALFSLDEIALPPLLLAPPPRVEPGVVPPMEDIVSATIPYLPSWPELASIYKAPLLTLAQALSGNSDIVLAGHSGSGKTVALAYLTSRLVRREPEDGLPENILPFLVHVADLELPLSKDNEPLDALINCFIEEMPLADRARFPQFVRQVFTAGRALLLLDGTDELTPEGLKPVIEFIRALKRAYPRTRIVTTALPEYLDGLVTLNFIPLTLAAWDAERRAQFLQKWGDLWTRYVAVEAWVQNVAPPVDPLLLNHWLLADTTILTPLELTLKAWGAYAGDILGPTPLDAIETHLRRMTPAGAPRAALEMLALQTHLAVAPVFEPRQAREWVKSFEPAATAGEAEAAPESEAGETSQAAGDEDKASQRNKGKSQKAKKTVAAPAPSAGLISRMADSGLLASHPRNRLRFVHPVFGGYLAGKALATYPTDALLHQPPWAGKMLALQYLAAFGDVTPLIGDLLARVDRPLARNLLTPARWLRDGNRTQPWRGRLMAKLAELMQEEGLPLGLRGQAVAAFVVSADSGVPLLFRQMLQASSAELLQLAALGCGAVGDVRAIKDLSGLFSHPSPNVRRAAALALAAIGTMPALEALAGALLHGDEDLRRAAAEALANHPGEGHAMLREGATLKEDLMVRRAVAYGLGRIDAPWASELLNQLLADDQWVVRTAAADILERREQPDPRIPRRLPPPAESPWLIAYASKQGLGVSPDKPPVDLLLQALNSGEEDERLAALTYLRAYPLEGVFAALYHAMYGGDPVLREAVFQTFWEMAARGVAVPDPHQFGVG
;
A
#
# COMPACT_ATOMS: atom_id res chain seq x y z
N MET A 1 95.88 -10.71 18.12
CA MET A 1 96.87 -10.16 17.18
C MET A 1 96.10 -9.39 16.10
N PHE A 2 96.40 -8.10 15.95
CA PHE A 2 95.75 -7.13 15.05
C PHE A 2 95.85 -7.52 13.55
N PRO A 3 94.99 -6.95 12.67
CA PRO A 3 94.51 -7.57 11.44
C PRO A 3 95.46 -7.42 10.26
N ARG A 4 95.49 -8.43 9.37
CA ARG A 4 96.07 -8.30 8.03
C ARG A 4 94.92 -8.27 7.01
N PHE A 5 94.87 -7.14 6.28
CA PHE A 5 93.99 -6.90 5.13
C PHE A 5 93.91 -8.10 4.18
N PRO A 6 92.71 -8.47 3.66
CA PRO A 6 92.62 -9.40 2.55
C PRO A 6 93.18 -8.74 1.29
N ARG A 7 94.14 -9.42 0.65
CA ARG A 7 94.67 -9.07 -0.68
C ARG A 7 93.51 -8.98 -1.67
N PHE A 8 93.34 -7.84 -2.34
CA PHE A 8 92.45 -7.74 -3.51
C PHE A 8 92.91 -8.73 -4.58
N PRO A 9 92.02 -9.58 -5.13
CA PRO A 9 92.37 -10.42 -6.26
C PRO A 9 92.75 -9.54 -7.45
N ARG A 10 93.86 -9.86 -8.12
CA ARG A 10 94.25 -9.25 -9.39
C ARG A 10 93.16 -9.57 -10.41
N LEU A 11 92.20 -8.66 -10.55
CA LEU A 11 91.20 -8.71 -11.61
C LEU A 11 91.94 -8.50 -12.92
N ASP A 12 92.00 -9.56 -13.74
CA ASP A 12 92.45 -9.45 -15.12
C ASP A 12 91.58 -8.40 -15.81
N SER A 13 92.21 -7.34 -16.32
CA SER A 13 91.51 -6.15 -16.82
C SER A 13 90.54 -6.52 -17.94
N PHE A 14 90.85 -7.59 -18.67
CA PHE A 14 90.00 -8.14 -19.73
C PHE A 14 88.69 -8.74 -19.20
N SER A 15 88.73 -9.50 -18.10
CA SER A 15 87.53 -10.10 -17.49
C SER A 15 86.61 -9.06 -16.86
N PHE A 16 87.18 -7.99 -16.29
CA PHE A 16 86.39 -6.88 -15.73
C PHE A 16 85.63 -6.13 -16.83
N TRP A 17 86.27 -5.82 -17.96
CA TRP A 17 85.60 -5.13 -19.07
C TRP A 17 84.56 -5.99 -19.77
N ILE A 18 84.79 -7.31 -19.91
CA ILE A 18 83.76 -8.24 -20.41
C ILE A 18 82.59 -8.31 -19.44
N GLY A 19 82.85 -8.46 -18.13
CA GLY A 19 81.82 -8.46 -17.10
C GLY A 19 81.03 -7.15 -17.07
N PHE A 20 81.70 -6.02 -17.22
CA PHE A 20 81.07 -4.70 -17.29
C PHE A 20 80.19 -4.56 -18.52
N LEU A 21 80.65 -4.95 -19.72
CA LEU A 21 79.88 -4.92 -20.96
C LEU A 21 78.67 -5.85 -20.92
N VAL A 22 78.82 -7.06 -20.39
CA VAL A 22 77.70 -8.01 -20.22
C VAL A 22 76.69 -7.47 -19.21
N ALA A 23 77.15 -6.86 -18.11
CA ALA A 23 76.26 -6.24 -17.13
C ALA A 23 75.55 -5.00 -17.69
N THR A 24 76.22 -4.15 -18.47
CA THR A 24 75.59 -3.00 -19.13
C THR A 24 74.61 -3.44 -20.21
N PHE A 25 74.95 -4.46 -20.99
CA PHE A 25 74.04 -5.02 -21.99
C PHE A 25 72.81 -5.67 -21.33
N PHE A 26 73.00 -6.42 -20.25
CA PHE A 26 71.91 -7.00 -19.47
C PHE A 26 70.99 -5.90 -18.89
N TRP A 27 71.57 -4.85 -18.30
CA TRP A 27 70.78 -3.73 -17.78
C TRP A 27 70.09 -2.93 -18.89
N TRP A 28 70.70 -2.80 -20.06
CA TRP A 28 70.10 -2.17 -21.23
C TRP A 28 68.92 -2.99 -21.79
N VAL A 29 69.03 -4.32 -21.83
CA VAL A 29 67.95 -5.24 -22.22
C VAL A 29 66.81 -5.21 -21.18
N VAL A 30 67.13 -5.22 -19.88
CA VAL A 30 66.11 -5.10 -18.82
C VAL A 30 65.44 -3.72 -18.84
N ALA A 31 66.20 -2.65 -19.13
CA ALA A 31 65.67 -1.30 -19.26
C ALA A 31 64.81 -1.12 -20.52
N SER A 32 65.14 -1.78 -21.63
CA SER A 32 64.36 -1.74 -22.87
C SER A 32 63.09 -2.60 -22.80
N LEU A 33 63.09 -3.67 -21.99
CA LEU A 33 61.92 -4.54 -21.74
C LEU A 33 60.99 -4.01 -20.64
N ARG A 34 61.46 -3.13 -19.75
CA ARG A 34 60.64 -2.47 -18.70
C ARG A 34 59.35 -1.81 -19.23
N PRO A 35 59.35 -1.02 -20.31
CA PRO A 35 58.11 -0.45 -20.85
C PRO A 35 57.13 -1.52 -21.35
N PHE A 36 57.63 -2.64 -21.89
CA PHE A 36 56.81 -3.76 -22.37
C PHE A 36 56.14 -4.50 -21.21
N PHE A 37 56.87 -4.79 -20.12
CA PHE A 37 56.29 -5.37 -18.91
C PHE A 37 55.27 -4.43 -18.24
N ARG A 38 55.51 -3.11 -18.25
CA ARG A 38 54.54 -2.12 -17.77
C ARG A 38 53.26 -2.14 -18.63
N GLN A 39 53.38 -2.15 -19.97
CA GLN A 39 52.23 -2.28 -20.88
C GLN A 39 51.47 -3.60 -20.72
N ILE A 40 52.16 -4.73 -20.56
CA ILE A 40 51.51 -6.02 -20.28
C ILE A 40 50.77 -5.98 -18.95
N SER A 41 51.37 -5.42 -17.90
CA SER A 41 50.72 -5.30 -16.59
C SER A 41 49.50 -4.35 -16.63
N ALA A 42 49.58 -3.26 -17.39
CA ALA A 42 48.49 -2.31 -17.59
C ALA A 42 47.36 -2.94 -18.43
N ASN A 43 47.67 -3.63 -19.52
CA ASN A 43 46.69 -4.36 -20.34
C ASN A 43 46.07 -5.54 -19.58
N ALA A 44 46.83 -6.23 -18.74
CA ALA A 44 46.30 -7.29 -17.87
C ALA A 44 45.39 -6.72 -16.77
N ARG A 45 45.71 -5.56 -16.20
CA ARG A 45 44.83 -4.83 -15.27
C ARG A 45 43.57 -4.34 -15.97
N ALA A 46 43.69 -3.69 -17.12
CA ALA A 46 42.55 -3.22 -17.92
C ALA A 46 41.66 -4.38 -18.39
N ARG A 47 42.22 -5.52 -18.80
CA ARG A 47 41.45 -6.73 -19.14
C ARG A 47 40.77 -7.34 -17.91
N ARG A 48 41.42 -7.33 -16.74
CA ARG A 48 40.81 -7.79 -15.48
C ARG A 48 39.70 -6.85 -15.01
N GLU A 49 39.88 -5.55 -15.16
CA GLU A 49 38.87 -4.53 -14.84
C GLU A 49 37.69 -4.61 -15.80
N ALA A 50 37.94 -4.75 -17.11
CA ALA A 50 36.89 -4.96 -18.11
C ALA A 50 36.15 -6.29 -17.92
N ALA A 51 36.85 -7.37 -17.55
CA ALA A 51 36.24 -8.65 -17.22
C ALA A 51 35.41 -8.57 -15.93
N ARG A 52 35.91 -7.86 -14.90
CA ARG A 52 35.17 -7.59 -13.65
C ARG A 52 33.92 -6.77 -13.93
N ALA A 53 34.01 -5.69 -14.70
CA ALA A 53 32.88 -4.86 -15.10
C ALA A 53 31.83 -5.65 -15.90
N ARG A 54 32.25 -6.48 -16.87
CA ARG A 54 31.33 -7.38 -17.59
C ARG A 54 30.67 -8.40 -16.66
N SER A 55 31.40 -8.89 -15.67
CA SER A 55 30.91 -9.90 -14.72
C SER A 55 29.96 -9.34 -13.66
N THR A 56 30.09 -8.07 -13.26
CA THR A 56 29.14 -7.42 -12.33
C THR A 56 27.86 -7.04 -13.07
N VAL A 57 27.98 -6.62 -14.33
CA VAL A 57 26.84 -6.36 -15.21
C VAL A 57 26.01 -7.63 -15.42
N SER A 58 26.63 -8.81 -15.53
CA SER A 58 25.88 -10.06 -15.66
C SER A 58 25.09 -10.44 -14.40
N VAL A 59 25.67 -10.25 -13.20
CA VAL A 59 24.98 -10.55 -11.93
C VAL A 59 23.79 -9.62 -11.71
N GLU A 60 23.97 -8.32 -11.98
CA GLU A 60 22.87 -7.34 -11.86
C GLU A 60 21.73 -7.66 -12.84
N GLU A 61 22.04 -8.03 -14.09
CA GLU A 61 21.03 -8.35 -15.09
C GLU A 61 20.22 -9.61 -14.72
N HIS A 62 20.88 -10.68 -14.27
CA HIS A 62 20.17 -11.87 -13.79
C HIS A 62 19.31 -11.56 -12.56
N TYR A 63 19.81 -10.73 -11.63
CA TYR A 63 19.01 -10.30 -10.49
C TYR A 63 17.79 -9.47 -10.91
N ARG A 64 17.96 -8.55 -11.87
CA ARG A 64 16.85 -7.77 -12.45
C ARG A 64 15.77 -8.68 -13.03
N GLN A 65 16.14 -9.67 -13.83
CA GLN A 65 15.19 -10.65 -14.38
C GLN A 65 14.47 -11.44 -13.29
N LEU A 66 15.18 -11.79 -12.20
CA LEU A 66 14.60 -12.46 -11.05
C LEU A 66 13.56 -11.57 -10.35
N ALA A 67 13.94 -10.33 -10.04
CA ALA A 67 13.06 -9.34 -9.40
C ALA A 67 11.82 -9.06 -10.26
N LEU A 68 11.98 -8.95 -11.59
CA LEU A 68 10.87 -8.79 -12.52
C LEU A 68 9.94 -10.00 -12.48
N ARG A 69 10.47 -11.23 -12.56
CA ARG A 69 9.65 -12.45 -12.49
C ARG A 69 8.83 -12.49 -11.21
N ARG A 70 9.43 -12.22 -10.06
CA ARG A 70 8.72 -12.16 -8.78
C ARG A 70 7.60 -11.11 -8.80
N ALA A 71 7.92 -9.88 -9.21
CA ALA A 71 6.94 -8.80 -9.32
C ALA A 71 5.75 -9.19 -10.21
N GLN A 72 5.99 -9.79 -11.38
CA GLN A 72 4.93 -10.22 -12.30
C GLN A 72 4.00 -11.29 -11.70
N THR A 73 4.41 -12.00 -10.64
CA THR A 73 3.58 -13.02 -9.97
C THR A 73 2.83 -12.51 -8.74
N MET A 74 3.11 -11.29 -8.27
CA MET A 74 2.56 -10.74 -7.03
C MET A 74 1.21 -10.04 -7.25
N HIS A 75 0.29 -10.72 -7.92
CA HIS A 75 -1.11 -10.34 -8.05
C HIS A 75 -2.00 -11.58 -8.25
N LEU A 76 -3.28 -11.48 -7.90
CA LEU A 76 -4.19 -12.63 -7.87
C LEU A 76 -4.38 -13.31 -9.25
N ALA A 77 -4.37 -12.52 -10.32
CA ALA A 77 -4.60 -13.00 -11.69
C ALA A 77 -3.31 -13.38 -12.45
N ALA A 78 -2.20 -13.62 -11.75
CA ALA A 78 -0.89 -13.88 -12.37
C ALA A 78 -0.85 -15.13 -13.27
N ALA A 79 -1.78 -16.06 -13.06
CA ALA A 79 -1.94 -17.23 -13.93
C ALA A 79 -2.58 -16.88 -15.30
N LEU A 80 -3.27 -15.74 -15.41
CA LEU A 80 -3.98 -15.31 -16.60
C LEU A 80 -3.26 -14.20 -17.35
N PHE A 81 -2.76 -13.20 -16.63
CA PHE A 81 -2.24 -11.95 -17.21
C PHE A 81 -0.91 -11.59 -16.57
N SER A 82 -0.03 -10.93 -17.32
CA SER A 82 1.14 -10.29 -16.73
C SER A 82 0.72 -9.03 -15.97
N LEU A 83 1.46 -8.69 -14.91
CA LEU A 83 1.22 -7.48 -14.12
C LEU A 83 1.29 -6.22 -15.01
N ASP A 84 2.24 -6.16 -15.94
CA ASP A 84 2.44 -4.98 -16.79
C ASP A 84 1.23 -4.69 -17.70
N GLU A 85 0.47 -5.72 -18.08
CA GLU A 85 -0.72 -5.57 -18.91
C GLU A 85 -1.93 -5.11 -18.07
N ILE A 86 -2.18 -5.79 -16.95
CA ILE A 86 -3.41 -5.60 -16.17
C ILE A 86 -3.32 -4.47 -15.14
N ALA A 87 -2.12 -4.12 -14.66
CA ALA A 87 -1.97 -3.12 -13.60
C ALA A 87 -2.45 -1.73 -14.04
N LEU A 88 -3.08 -1.04 -13.10
CA LEU A 88 -3.24 0.41 -13.13
C LEU A 88 -2.18 1.04 -12.21
N PRO A 89 -1.61 2.20 -12.55
CA PRO A 89 -0.59 2.84 -11.73
C PRO A 89 -1.09 3.11 -10.30
N PRO A 90 -0.56 2.49 -9.23
CA PRO A 90 -0.99 2.77 -7.86
C PRO A 90 -0.74 4.25 -7.52
N LEU A 91 -1.73 4.89 -6.90
CA LEU A 91 -1.65 6.29 -6.47
C LEU A 91 -1.83 6.37 -4.96
N LEU A 92 -1.18 7.36 -4.35
CA LEU A 92 -1.23 7.64 -2.92
C LEU A 92 -2.05 8.90 -2.67
N LEU A 93 -2.85 8.90 -1.62
CA LEU A 93 -3.54 10.10 -1.17
C LEU A 93 -2.50 11.11 -0.67
N ALA A 94 -2.43 12.27 -1.31
CA ALA A 94 -1.44 13.28 -0.95
C ALA A 94 -1.77 13.88 0.43
N PRO A 95 -0.81 13.92 1.37
CA PRO A 95 -1.03 14.57 2.66
C PRO A 95 -1.20 16.09 2.47
N PRO A 96 -1.79 16.80 3.46
CA PRO A 96 -1.79 18.25 3.44
C PRO A 96 -0.34 18.77 3.37
N PRO A 97 -0.09 19.88 2.64
CA PRO A 97 1.24 20.46 2.55
C PRO A 97 1.71 20.86 3.95
N ARG A 98 3.01 20.67 4.22
CA ARG A 98 3.56 21.11 5.49
C ARG A 98 3.61 22.63 5.54
N VAL A 99 3.19 23.18 6.68
CA VAL A 99 3.28 24.61 6.95
C VAL A 99 4.69 24.91 7.47
N GLU A 100 5.41 25.74 6.72
CA GLU A 100 6.71 26.29 7.12
C GLU A 100 6.55 27.79 7.36
N PRO A 101 6.75 28.29 8.59
CA PRO A 101 6.53 29.69 8.90
C PRO A 101 7.41 30.61 8.04
N GLY A 102 6.80 31.67 7.53
CA GLY A 102 7.46 32.60 6.60
C GLY A 102 7.54 32.14 5.14
N VAL A 103 7.04 30.94 4.82
CA VAL A 103 6.81 30.49 3.43
C VAL A 103 5.35 30.73 3.08
N VAL A 104 5.09 31.35 1.92
CA VAL A 104 3.72 31.59 1.46
C VAL A 104 3.06 30.22 1.21
N PRO A 105 1.92 29.90 1.87
CA PRO A 105 1.27 28.63 1.67
C PRO A 105 0.79 28.52 0.21
N PRO A 106 0.86 27.32 -0.39
CA PRO A 106 0.35 27.11 -1.72
C PRO A 106 -1.16 27.44 -1.75
N MET A 107 -1.62 28.08 -2.82
CA MET A 107 -3.05 28.30 -2.99
C MET A 107 -3.77 26.96 -3.05
N GLU A 108 -4.69 26.75 -2.12
CA GLU A 108 -5.46 25.52 -2.07
C GLU A 108 -6.48 25.47 -3.21
N ASP A 109 -6.62 24.27 -3.76
CA ASP A 109 -7.72 23.92 -4.65
C ASP A 109 -9.01 23.67 -3.84
N ILE A 110 -10.16 23.72 -4.51
CA ILE A 110 -11.48 23.57 -3.90
C ILE A 110 -11.62 22.29 -3.07
N VAL A 111 -10.97 21.19 -3.47
CA VAL A 111 -11.04 19.91 -2.77
C VAL A 111 -10.21 19.97 -1.49
N SER A 112 -8.95 20.42 -1.57
CA SER A 112 -8.09 20.60 -0.39
C SER A 112 -8.72 21.54 0.64
N ALA A 113 -9.42 22.59 0.19
CA ALA A 113 -10.07 23.56 1.07
C ALA A 113 -11.41 23.09 1.66
N THR A 114 -12.03 22.04 1.12
CA THR A 114 -13.42 21.64 1.48
C THR A 114 -13.51 20.24 2.06
N ILE A 115 -12.65 19.32 1.62
CA ILE A 115 -12.69 17.92 2.01
C ILE A 115 -11.58 17.67 3.01
N PRO A 116 -11.92 17.20 4.22
CA PRO A 116 -10.90 16.90 5.22
C PRO A 116 -9.97 15.79 4.72
N TYR A 117 -8.72 15.79 5.21
CA TYR A 117 -7.77 14.72 4.93
C TYR A 117 -8.14 13.46 5.74
N LEU A 118 -8.62 12.42 5.04
CA LEU A 118 -9.13 11.19 5.66
C LEU A 118 -8.27 9.96 5.28
N PRO A 119 -7.06 9.79 5.86
CA PRO A 119 -6.16 8.69 5.49
C PRO A 119 -6.71 7.31 5.89
N SER A 120 -7.56 7.22 6.90
CA SER A 120 -8.23 5.95 7.27
C SER A 120 -9.48 5.66 6.42
N TRP A 121 -9.98 6.62 5.65
CA TRP A 121 -11.19 6.52 4.82
C TRP A 121 -10.99 7.21 3.45
N PRO A 122 -10.11 6.66 2.59
CA PRO A 122 -9.73 7.28 1.32
C PRO A 122 -10.86 7.29 0.27
N GLU A 123 -11.96 6.58 0.51
CA GLU A 123 -13.08 6.42 -0.41
C GLU A 123 -13.71 7.77 -0.77
N LEU A 124 -13.98 8.62 0.24
CA LEU A 124 -14.58 9.94 0.02
C LEU A 124 -13.65 10.84 -0.81
N ALA A 125 -12.35 10.82 -0.51
CA ALA A 125 -11.35 11.61 -1.22
C ALA A 125 -11.26 11.21 -2.71
N SER A 126 -11.43 9.92 -3.02
CA SER A 126 -11.41 9.43 -4.42
C SER A 126 -12.59 9.93 -5.24
N ILE A 127 -13.80 9.99 -4.65
CA ILE A 127 -15.02 10.45 -5.33
C ILE A 127 -14.86 11.90 -5.79
N TYR A 128 -14.23 12.72 -4.97
CA TYR A 128 -14.04 14.13 -5.23
C TYR A 128 -12.71 14.49 -5.90
N LYS A 129 -11.94 13.50 -6.38
CA LYS A 129 -10.66 13.72 -7.07
C LYS A 129 -9.68 14.55 -6.23
N ALA A 130 -9.51 14.16 -4.96
CA ALA A 130 -8.50 14.77 -4.09
C ALA A 130 -7.08 14.62 -4.67
N PRO A 131 -6.13 15.50 -4.31
CA PRO A 131 -4.76 15.43 -4.81
C PRO A 131 -4.10 14.08 -4.52
N LEU A 132 -3.39 13.55 -5.52
CA LEU A 132 -2.74 12.24 -5.47
C LEU A 132 -1.25 12.37 -5.79
N LEU A 133 -0.45 11.45 -5.26
CA LEU A 133 0.97 11.29 -5.59
C LEU A 133 1.22 9.93 -6.25
N THR A 134 2.11 9.89 -7.22
CA THR A 134 2.68 8.62 -7.70
C THR A 134 3.67 8.07 -6.66
N LEU A 135 3.97 6.77 -6.73
CA LEU A 135 4.99 6.15 -5.87
C LEU A 135 6.37 6.82 -6.04
N ALA A 136 6.72 7.20 -7.27
CA ALA A 136 7.98 7.88 -7.57
C ALA A 136 8.05 9.28 -6.95
N GLN A 137 6.99 10.08 -7.10
CA GLN A 137 6.88 11.40 -6.48
C GLN A 137 7.01 11.29 -4.96
N ALA A 138 6.32 10.34 -4.33
CA ALA A 138 6.40 10.14 -2.89
C ALA A 138 7.82 9.79 -2.42
N LEU A 139 8.57 9.01 -3.20
CA LEU A 139 9.95 8.61 -2.91
C LEU A 139 11.00 9.69 -3.24
N SER A 140 10.65 10.68 -4.07
CA SER A 140 11.55 11.77 -4.46
C SER A 140 12.02 12.62 -3.27
N GLY A 141 11.20 12.69 -2.21
CA GLY A 141 11.52 13.39 -0.95
C GLY A 141 12.60 12.73 -0.08
N ASN A 142 13.25 11.64 -0.55
CA ASN A 142 14.29 10.89 0.15
C ASN A 142 13.86 10.35 1.53
N SER A 143 12.58 10.04 1.67
CA SER A 143 11.95 9.54 2.89
C SER A 143 11.72 8.02 2.82
N ASP A 144 11.65 7.38 3.98
CA ASP A 144 11.15 6.00 4.08
C ASP A 144 9.63 6.03 4.17
N ILE A 145 8.95 5.14 3.45
CA ILE A 145 7.50 5.21 3.24
C ILE A 145 6.83 3.96 3.77
N VAL A 146 5.70 4.14 4.45
CA VAL A 146 4.76 3.04 4.74
C VAL A 146 3.55 3.21 3.85
N LEU A 147 3.26 2.21 3.03
CA LEU A 147 2.02 2.11 2.27
C LEU A 147 0.91 1.64 3.21
N ALA A 148 0.04 2.57 3.61
CA ALA A 148 -1.10 2.28 4.46
C ALA A 148 -2.34 1.92 3.62
N GLY A 149 -3.15 1.01 4.13
CA GLY A 149 -4.44 0.66 3.54
C GLY A 149 -4.99 -0.66 4.07
N HIS A 150 -6.30 -0.83 3.96
CA HIS A 150 -6.96 -2.06 4.35
C HIS A 150 -6.53 -3.25 3.47
N SER A 151 -6.78 -4.47 3.94
CA SER A 151 -6.52 -5.68 3.15
C SER A 151 -7.30 -5.64 1.83
N GLY A 152 -6.63 -5.94 0.72
CA GLY A 152 -7.23 -5.86 -0.63
C GLY A 152 -7.12 -4.49 -1.32
N SER A 153 -6.57 -3.45 -0.67
CA SER A 153 -6.38 -2.12 -1.28
C SER A 153 -5.32 -2.06 -2.38
N GLY A 154 -4.52 -3.13 -2.57
CA GLY A 154 -3.48 -3.20 -3.59
C GLY A 154 -2.05 -2.91 -3.11
N LYS A 155 -1.76 -2.99 -1.80
CA LYS A 155 -0.41 -2.75 -1.23
C LYS A 155 0.69 -3.61 -1.87
N THR A 156 0.49 -4.93 -1.90
CA THR A 156 1.40 -5.88 -2.53
C THR A 156 1.59 -5.58 -4.03
N VAL A 157 0.50 -5.29 -4.73
CA VAL A 157 0.51 -4.92 -6.16
C VAL A 157 1.27 -3.61 -6.38
N ALA A 158 1.18 -2.64 -5.46
CA ALA A 158 1.90 -1.38 -5.55
C ALA A 158 3.42 -1.57 -5.45
N LEU A 159 3.88 -2.43 -4.54
CA LEU A 159 5.30 -2.80 -4.44
C LEU A 159 5.79 -3.55 -5.68
N ALA A 160 4.97 -4.49 -6.19
CA ALA A 160 5.28 -5.23 -7.41
C ALA A 160 5.33 -4.33 -8.64
N TYR A 161 4.39 -3.38 -8.77
CA TYR A 161 4.34 -2.40 -9.85
C TYR A 161 5.61 -1.53 -9.87
N LEU A 162 5.98 -0.96 -8.71
CA LEU A 162 7.20 -0.17 -8.56
C LEU A 162 8.45 -0.97 -8.92
N THR A 163 8.50 -2.24 -8.50
CA THR A 163 9.60 -3.15 -8.84
C THR A 163 9.71 -3.35 -10.35
N SER A 164 8.59 -3.62 -11.04
CA SER A 164 8.59 -3.84 -12.49
C SER A 164 9.13 -2.62 -13.25
N ARG A 165 8.63 -1.42 -12.90
CA ARG A 165 9.05 -0.13 -13.50
C ARG A 165 10.54 0.15 -13.31
N LEU A 166 11.04 0.03 -12.08
CA LEU A 166 12.46 0.28 -11.76
C LEU A 166 13.41 -0.75 -12.38
N VAL A 167 12.99 -2.01 -12.48
CA VAL A 167 13.79 -3.05 -13.13
C VAL A 167 13.94 -2.76 -14.63
N ARG A 168 12.83 -2.36 -15.29
CA ARG A 168 12.77 -2.02 -16.72
C ARG A 168 13.43 -0.68 -17.06
N ARG A 169 13.82 0.12 -16.06
CA ARG A 169 14.45 1.45 -16.20
C ARG A 169 13.55 2.43 -16.94
N GLU A 170 12.25 2.34 -16.68
CA GLU A 170 11.30 3.33 -17.19
C GLU A 170 11.55 4.65 -16.46
N PRO A 171 11.45 5.80 -17.14
CA PRO A 171 11.70 7.09 -16.52
C PRO A 171 10.65 7.33 -15.42
N GLU A 172 11.14 7.63 -14.22
CA GLU A 172 10.33 7.94 -13.04
C GLU A 172 10.74 9.31 -12.51
N ASP A 173 9.81 10.26 -12.55
CA ASP A 173 10.08 11.63 -12.13
C ASP A 173 10.55 11.70 -10.68
N GLY A 174 11.68 12.37 -10.46
CA GLY A 174 12.24 12.61 -9.12
C GLY A 174 13.01 11.43 -8.50
N LEU A 175 13.15 10.29 -9.18
CA LEU A 175 13.98 9.17 -8.72
C LEU A 175 15.36 9.15 -9.40
N PRO A 176 16.45 8.84 -8.66
CA PRO A 176 17.78 8.65 -9.25
C PRO A 176 17.80 7.58 -10.34
N GLU A 177 18.43 7.92 -11.47
CA GLU A 177 18.76 6.95 -12.52
C GLU A 177 19.65 5.86 -11.91
N ASN A 178 19.21 4.60 -11.96
CA ASN A 178 19.93 3.39 -11.49
C ASN A 178 19.69 2.91 -10.03
N ILE A 179 18.52 3.22 -9.45
CA ILE A 179 18.02 2.48 -8.27
C ILE A 179 17.77 1.01 -8.62
N LEU A 180 18.05 0.11 -7.67
CA LEU A 180 17.78 -1.32 -7.78
C LEU A 180 16.82 -1.76 -6.67
N PRO A 181 15.59 -2.23 -7.01
CA PRO A 181 14.61 -2.67 -6.03
C PRO A 181 14.90 -4.08 -5.52
N PHE A 182 14.73 -4.29 -4.22
CA PHE A 182 14.76 -5.59 -3.54
C PHE A 182 13.39 -5.88 -2.94
N LEU A 183 12.56 -6.65 -3.65
CA LEU A 183 11.21 -7.03 -3.22
C LEU A 183 11.23 -8.35 -2.46
N VAL A 184 10.84 -8.29 -1.18
CA VAL A 184 10.86 -9.44 -0.26
C VAL A 184 9.59 -9.43 0.60
N HIS A 185 8.99 -10.60 0.80
CA HIS A 185 7.93 -10.77 1.79
C HIS A 185 8.55 -11.00 3.17
N VAL A 186 8.02 -10.40 4.24
CA VAL A 186 8.60 -10.51 5.59
C VAL A 186 8.74 -11.95 6.10
N ALA A 187 7.83 -12.84 5.67
CA ALA A 187 7.89 -14.27 5.98
C ALA A 187 9.12 -14.98 5.37
N ASP A 188 9.79 -14.39 4.38
CA ASP A 188 10.99 -14.97 3.74
C ASP A 188 12.29 -14.58 4.45
N LEU A 189 12.27 -13.57 5.33
CA LEU A 189 13.47 -13.05 6.00
C LEU A 189 13.98 -13.94 7.16
N GLU A 190 13.25 -15.01 7.50
CA GLU A 190 13.60 -15.95 8.58
C GLU A 190 13.96 -15.30 9.93
N LEU A 191 13.26 -14.22 10.29
CA LEU A 191 13.51 -13.46 11.52
C LEU A 191 13.07 -14.23 12.79
N PRO A 192 13.68 -13.96 13.96
CA PRO A 192 14.71 -12.95 14.23
C PRO A 192 16.12 -13.33 13.74
N LEU A 193 16.97 -12.33 13.50
CA LEU A 193 18.38 -12.56 13.17
C LEU A 193 19.13 -13.20 14.34
N SER A 194 20.03 -14.15 14.08
CA SER A 194 21.02 -14.58 15.06
C SER A 194 22.03 -13.46 15.33
N LYS A 195 22.59 -13.41 16.56
CA LYS A 195 23.47 -12.32 17.02
C LYS A 195 24.70 -12.07 16.14
N ASP A 196 25.15 -13.08 15.42
CA ASP A 196 26.36 -13.04 14.59
C ASP A 196 26.09 -12.74 13.11
N ASN A 197 24.82 -12.69 12.68
CA ASN A 197 24.48 -12.51 11.27
C ASN A 197 24.44 -11.03 10.87
N GLU A 198 25.01 -10.72 9.71
CA GLU A 198 24.85 -9.39 9.10
C GLU A 198 23.39 -9.24 8.62
N PRO A 199 22.75 -8.06 8.76
CA PRO A 199 21.38 -7.86 8.27
C PRO A 199 21.19 -8.21 6.80
N LEU A 200 22.20 -7.99 5.95
CA LEU A 200 22.13 -8.34 4.54
C LEU A 200 22.12 -9.85 4.29
N ASP A 201 22.61 -10.69 5.19
CA ASP A 201 22.61 -12.15 4.99
C ASP A 201 21.18 -12.69 4.91
N ALA A 202 20.24 -12.16 5.70
CA ALA A 202 18.83 -12.51 5.59
C ALA A 202 18.27 -12.18 4.19
N LEU A 203 18.58 -11.00 3.66
CA LEU A 203 18.16 -10.61 2.30
C LEU A 203 18.83 -11.45 1.21
N ILE A 204 20.11 -11.74 1.36
CA ILE A 204 20.87 -12.55 0.40
C ILE A 204 20.28 -13.96 0.32
N ASN A 205 19.95 -14.56 1.47
CA ASN A 205 19.37 -15.89 1.54
C ASN A 205 18.01 -15.97 0.83
N CYS A 206 17.22 -14.89 0.81
CA CYS A 206 15.94 -14.86 0.09
C CYS A 206 16.08 -15.04 -1.43
N PHE A 207 17.23 -14.74 -2.04
CA PHE A 207 17.40 -14.76 -3.51
C PHE A 207 18.48 -15.74 -3.98
N ILE A 208 19.43 -16.13 -3.13
CA ILE A 208 20.63 -16.87 -3.55
C ILE A 208 20.32 -18.22 -4.20
N GLU A 209 19.26 -18.90 -3.76
CA GLU A 209 18.85 -20.19 -4.34
C GLU A 209 18.24 -20.04 -5.73
N GLU A 210 17.58 -18.91 -6.02
CA GLU A 210 16.98 -18.60 -7.31
C GLU A 210 18.00 -18.03 -8.32
N MET A 211 19.16 -17.58 -7.86
CA MET A 211 20.24 -17.13 -8.73
C MET A 211 20.88 -18.30 -9.50
N PRO A 212 21.30 -18.10 -10.77
CA PRO A 212 22.07 -19.08 -11.53
C PRO A 212 23.32 -19.54 -10.77
N LEU A 213 23.63 -20.84 -10.83
CA LEU A 213 24.76 -21.45 -10.10
C LEU A 213 26.10 -20.69 -10.29
N ALA A 214 26.35 -20.15 -11.49
CA ALA A 214 27.55 -19.39 -11.82
C ALA A 214 27.68 -18.05 -11.07
N ASP A 215 26.57 -17.49 -10.60
CA ASP A 215 26.50 -16.17 -9.96
C ASP A 215 26.35 -16.27 -8.44
N ARG A 216 25.92 -17.42 -7.89
CA ARG A 216 25.67 -17.61 -6.45
C ARG A 216 26.86 -17.22 -5.56
N ALA A 217 28.09 -17.54 -5.96
CA ALA A 217 29.28 -17.20 -5.19
C ALA A 217 29.59 -15.68 -5.16
N ARG A 218 29.12 -14.93 -6.18
CA ARG A 218 29.39 -13.49 -6.35
C ARG A 218 28.22 -12.61 -5.87
N PHE A 219 27.01 -13.15 -5.87
CA PHE A 219 25.79 -12.45 -5.49
C PHE A 219 25.85 -11.78 -4.11
N PRO A 220 26.36 -12.42 -3.03
CA PRO A 220 26.47 -11.78 -1.72
C PRO A 220 27.34 -10.51 -1.71
N GLN A 221 28.42 -10.49 -2.49
CA GLN A 221 29.30 -9.32 -2.61
C GLN A 221 28.63 -8.22 -3.44
N PHE A 222 27.91 -8.60 -4.50
CA PHE A 222 27.13 -7.67 -5.31
C PHE A 222 26.08 -6.94 -4.47
N VAL A 223 25.27 -7.65 -3.68
CA VAL A 223 24.24 -7.04 -2.82
C VAL A 223 24.87 -6.02 -1.86
N ARG A 224 25.95 -6.40 -1.16
CA ARG A 224 26.69 -5.49 -0.27
C ARG A 224 27.17 -4.22 -0.98
N GLN A 225 27.67 -4.33 -2.22
CA GLN A 225 28.09 -3.17 -3.02
C GLN A 225 26.92 -2.24 -3.35
N VAL A 226 25.75 -2.78 -3.72
CA VAL A 226 24.56 -1.97 -4.05
C VAL A 226 24.07 -1.19 -2.83
N PHE A 227 23.99 -1.84 -1.66
CA PHE A 227 23.57 -1.19 -0.41
C PHE A 227 24.59 -0.14 0.06
N THR A 228 25.89 -0.44 -0.02
CA THR A 228 26.96 0.52 0.33
C THR A 228 26.94 1.74 -0.60
N ALA A 229 26.65 1.54 -1.90
CA ALA A 229 26.53 2.62 -2.86
C ALA A 229 25.28 3.49 -2.68
N GLY A 230 24.31 3.07 -1.85
CA GLY A 230 23.04 3.77 -1.67
C GLY A 230 22.09 3.67 -2.87
N ARG A 231 22.28 2.65 -3.75
CA ARG A 231 21.40 2.39 -4.89
C ARG A 231 20.23 1.45 -4.55
N ALA A 232 20.26 0.83 -3.37
CA ALA A 232 19.26 -0.15 -2.95
C ALA A 232 17.96 0.54 -2.50
N LEU A 233 16.84 0.08 -3.07
CA LEU A 233 15.50 0.34 -2.57
C LEU A 233 14.94 -0.98 -2.03
N LEU A 234 14.76 -1.09 -0.72
CA LEU A 234 14.17 -2.28 -0.11
C LEU A 234 12.65 -2.14 -0.07
N LEU A 235 11.94 -3.13 -0.62
CA LEU A 235 10.49 -3.19 -0.67
C LEU A 235 10.04 -4.41 0.17
N LEU A 236 9.39 -4.15 1.31
CA LEU A 236 8.96 -5.16 2.26
C LEU A 236 7.45 -5.35 2.19
N ASP A 237 7.01 -6.54 1.80
CA ASP A 237 5.60 -6.93 1.74
C ASP A 237 5.20 -7.77 2.96
N GLY A 238 3.93 -7.67 3.38
CA GLY A 238 3.34 -8.49 4.44
C GLY A 238 3.59 -8.01 5.87
N THR A 239 4.18 -6.82 6.08
CA THR A 239 4.30 -6.23 7.43
C THR A 239 2.94 -5.94 8.06
N ASP A 240 1.91 -5.67 7.25
CA ASP A 240 0.52 -5.46 7.67
C ASP A 240 -0.20 -6.74 8.10
N GLU A 241 0.32 -7.92 7.76
CA GLU A 241 -0.24 -9.22 8.13
C GLU A 241 0.20 -9.68 9.53
N LEU A 242 1.25 -9.06 10.07
CA LEU A 242 1.86 -9.44 11.34
C LEU A 242 1.11 -8.87 12.54
N THR A 243 1.27 -9.54 13.68
CA THR A 243 0.83 -9.03 14.98
C THR A 243 1.84 -8.05 15.55
N PRO A 244 1.47 -7.27 16.59
CA PRO A 244 2.42 -6.38 17.24
C PRO A 244 3.70 -7.07 17.74
N GLU A 245 3.57 -8.28 18.26
CA GLU A 245 4.69 -9.12 18.68
C GLU A 245 5.53 -9.58 17.48
N GLY A 246 4.87 -9.99 16.39
CA GLY A 246 5.53 -10.42 15.15
C GLY A 246 6.24 -9.29 14.42
N LEU A 247 5.83 -8.04 14.60
CA LEU A 247 6.45 -6.87 13.98
C LEU A 247 7.79 -6.50 14.67
N LYS A 248 7.96 -6.77 15.97
CA LYS A 248 9.17 -6.40 16.74
C LYS A 248 10.48 -6.88 16.07
N PRO A 249 10.62 -8.17 15.67
CA PRO A 249 11.83 -8.63 14.95
C PRO A 249 12.07 -7.91 13.62
N VAL A 250 11.01 -7.51 12.91
CA VAL A 250 11.12 -6.74 11.65
C VAL A 250 11.66 -5.34 11.92
N ILE A 251 11.16 -4.67 12.95
CA ILE A 251 11.67 -3.34 13.37
C ILE A 251 13.14 -3.42 13.78
N GLU A 252 13.54 -4.47 14.51
CA GLU A 252 14.93 -4.71 14.88
C GLU A 252 15.82 -4.94 13.65
N PHE A 253 15.35 -5.72 12.69
CA PHE A 253 16.02 -5.93 11.40
C PHE A 253 16.19 -4.61 10.64
N ILE A 254 15.13 -3.83 10.46
CA ILE A 254 15.18 -2.53 9.77
C ILE A 254 16.15 -1.59 10.49
N ARG A 255 16.11 -1.54 11.83
CA ARG A 255 17.01 -0.72 12.64
C ARG A 255 18.47 -1.13 12.44
N ALA A 256 18.77 -2.42 12.46
CA ALA A 256 20.12 -2.94 12.22
C ALA A 256 20.60 -2.61 10.80
N LEU A 257 19.74 -2.80 9.80
CA LEU A 257 20.03 -2.47 8.40
C LEU A 257 20.31 -0.97 8.21
N LYS A 258 19.48 -0.09 8.80
CA LYS A 258 19.65 1.37 8.72
C LYS A 258 20.91 1.87 9.41
N ARG A 259 21.31 1.23 10.52
CA ARG A 259 22.58 1.53 11.20
C ARG A 259 23.78 1.19 10.33
N ALA A 260 23.75 0.05 9.65
CA ALA A 260 24.83 -0.38 8.76
C ALA A 260 24.83 0.37 7.42
N TYR A 261 23.64 0.67 6.88
CA TYR A 261 23.44 1.26 5.55
C TYR A 261 22.45 2.44 5.58
N PRO A 262 22.85 3.62 6.08
CA PRO A 262 21.94 4.76 6.33
C PRO A 262 21.25 5.35 5.09
N ARG A 263 21.86 5.17 3.90
CA ARG A 263 21.34 5.69 2.62
C ARG A 263 20.28 4.78 1.98
N THR A 264 20.07 3.57 2.51
CA THR A 264 19.05 2.65 2.00
C THR A 264 17.69 3.30 2.12
N ARG A 265 16.88 3.25 1.07
CA ARG A 265 15.46 3.66 1.12
C ARG A 265 14.60 2.43 1.33
N ILE A 266 13.56 2.53 2.14
CA ILE A 266 12.67 1.41 2.45
C ILE A 266 11.22 1.82 2.20
N VAL A 267 10.48 0.95 1.52
CA VAL A 267 9.02 1.00 1.42
C VAL A 267 8.46 -0.28 2.03
N THR A 268 7.48 -0.17 2.92
CA THR A 268 6.85 -1.32 3.58
C THR A 268 5.34 -1.15 3.62
N THR A 269 4.59 -2.21 3.93
CA THR A 269 3.12 -2.17 4.04
C THR A 269 2.63 -2.01 5.47
N ALA A 270 1.47 -1.41 5.71
CA ALA A 270 0.84 -1.44 7.02
C ALA A 270 -0.68 -1.31 6.95
N LEU A 271 -1.35 -1.66 8.04
CA LEU A 271 -2.73 -1.29 8.28
C LEU A 271 -2.81 0.15 8.81
N PRO A 272 -3.84 0.92 8.46
CA PRO A 272 -4.04 2.27 9.01
C PRO A 272 -4.12 2.30 10.55
N GLU A 273 -4.61 1.23 11.17
CA GLU A 273 -4.83 1.13 12.62
C GLU A 273 -3.57 0.75 13.40
N TYR A 274 -2.55 0.21 12.73
CA TYR A 274 -1.35 -0.32 13.38
C TYR A 274 -0.08 -0.01 12.57
N LEU A 275 0.59 1.07 12.97
CA LEU A 275 1.83 1.58 12.36
C LEU A 275 3.01 1.63 13.36
N ASP A 276 2.84 1.05 14.55
CA ASP A 276 3.79 1.12 15.66
C ASP A 276 5.16 0.56 15.27
N GLY A 277 6.23 1.14 15.82
CA GLY A 277 7.61 0.82 15.52
C GLY A 277 8.11 1.37 14.18
N LEU A 278 7.32 1.33 13.09
CA LEU A 278 7.72 1.86 11.79
C LEU A 278 7.84 3.39 11.82
N VAL A 279 6.86 4.07 12.39
CA VAL A 279 6.88 5.54 12.48
C VAL A 279 7.99 6.03 13.43
N THR A 280 8.36 5.24 14.45
CA THR A 280 9.52 5.56 15.32
C THR A 280 10.85 5.53 14.58
N LEU A 281 10.91 4.84 13.44
CA LEU A 281 12.06 4.83 12.53
C LEU A 281 11.99 5.95 11.47
N ASN A 282 11.13 6.96 11.69
CA ASN A 282 10.87 8.08 10.79
C ASN A 282 10.28 7.68 9.43
N PHE A 283 9.57 6.55 9.36
CA PHE A 283 8.76 6.27 8.18
C PHE A 283 7.55 7.19 8.12
N ILE A 284 7.20 7.62 6.91
CA ILE A 284 6.05 8.46 6.64
C ILE A 284 4.92 7.58 6.10
N PRO A 285 3.78 7.46 6.82
CA PRO A 285 2.63 6.72 6.33
C PRO A 285 1.94 7.49 5.20
N LEU A 286 1.67 6.79 4.10
CA LEU A 286 0.90 7.29 2.96
C LEU A 286 -0.16 6.26 2.58
N THR A 287 -1.42 6.68 2.57
CA THR A 287 -2.54 5.80 2.25
C THR A 287 -2.66 5.60 0.74
N LEU A 288 -2.88 4.35 0.29
CA LEU A 288 -3.28 4.08 -1.09
C LEU A 288 -4.65 4.68 -1.39
N ALA A 289 -4.72 5.44 -2.49
CA ALA A 289 -5.98 6.03 -2.93
C ALA A 289 -6.97 4.95 -3.37
N ALA A 290 -8.24 5.11 -2.99
CA ALA A 290 -9.32 4.29 -3.49
C ALA A 290 -9.53 4.53 -5.00
N TRP A 291 -10.07 3.54 -5.71
CA TRP A 291 -10.40 3.69 -7.12
C TRP A 291 -11.73 4.41 -7.29
N ASP A 292 -11.70 5.52 -8.02
CA ASP A 292 -12.91 6.21 -8.46
C ASP A 292 -13.63 5.44 -9.60
N ALA A 293 -14.78 5.95 -10.05
CA ALA A 293 -15.57 5.32 -11.11
C ALA A 293 -14.80 5.18 -12.43
N GLU A 294 -13.96 6.14 -12.79
CA GLU A 294 -13.20 6.16 -14.03
C GLU A 294 -12.12 5.07 -14.01
N ARG A 295 -11.36 4.96 -12.92
CA ARG A 295 -10.32 3.94 -12.76
C ARG A 295 -10.92 2.53 -12.71
N ARG A 296 -12.09 2.35 -12.09
CA ARG A 296 -12.82 1.07 -12.13
C ARG A 296 -13.22 0.70 -13.56
N ALA A 297 -13.73 1.67 -14.34
CA ALA A 297 -14.07 1.44 -15.75
C ALA A 297 -12.84 1.09 -16.60
N GLN A 298 -11.73 1.82 -16.42
CA GLN A 298 -10.45 1.54 -17.09
C GLN A 298 -9.93 0.12 -16.77
N PHE A 299 -10.01 -0.30 -15.51
CA PHE A 299 -9.62 -1.65 -15.10
C PHE A 299 -10.48 -2.72 -15.79
N LEU A 300 -11.80 -2.56 -15.78
CA LEU A 300 -12.73 -3.51 -16.40
C LEU A 300 -12.58 -3.59 -17.92
N GLN A 301 -12.29 -2.45 -18.57
CA GLN A 301 -11.95 -2.43 -19.99
C GLN A 301 -10.68 -3.24 -20.26
N LYS A 302 -9.59 -2.96 -19.53
CA LYS A 302 -8.35 -3.75 -19.64
C LYS A 302 -8.58 -5.24 -19.40
N TRP A 303 -9.34 -5.59 -18.37
CA TRP A 303 -9.69 -6.97 -18.06
C TRP A 303 -10.42 -7.64 -19.23
N GLY A 304 -11.44 -6.98 -19.78
CA GLY A 304 -12.20 -7.49 -20.92
C GLY A 304 -11.35 -7.70 -22.17
N ASP A 305 -10.49 -6.74 -22.50
CA ASP A 305 -9.58 -6.81 -23.64
C ASP A 305 -8.62 -8.00 -23.51
N LEU A 306 -8.01 -8.18 -22.33
CA LEU A 306 -7.08 -9.27 -22.04
C LEU A 306 -7.80 -10.63 -21.98
N TRP A 307 -9.00 -10.69 -21.42
CA TRP A 307 -9.81 -11.90 -21.38
C TRP A 307 -10.18 -12.37 -22.78
N THR A 308 -10.67 -11.46 -23.64
CA THR A 308 -11.00 -11.78 -25.04
C THR A 308 -9.75 -12.23 -25.80
N ARG A 309 -8.60 -11.62 -25.53
CA ARG A 309 -7.35 -11.94 -26.23
C ARG A 309 -6.76 -13.29 -25.83
N TYR A 310 -6.75 -13.63 -24.54
CA TYR A 310 -5.99 -14.78 -24.03
C TYR A 310 -6.87 -15.95 -23.56
N VAL A 311 -8.05 -15.70 -22.99
CA VAL A 311 -8.85 -16.73 -22.32
C VAL A 311 -10.02 -17.19 -23.18
N ALA A 312 -10.79 -16.26 -23.76
CA ALA A 312 -11.99 -16.59 -24.53
C ALA A 312 -11.66 -17.45 -25.76
N VAL A 313 -10.49 -17.23 -26.38
CA VAL A 313 -10.00 -18.03 -27.52
C VAL A 313 -9.78 -19.49 -27.12
N GLU A 314 -9.17 -19.74 -25.95
CA GLU A 314 -8.93 -21.10 -25.46
C GLU A 314 -10.23 -21.81 -25.03
N ALA A 315 -11.13 -21.08 -24.34
CA ALA A 315 -12.41 -21.62 -23.88
C ALA A 315 -13.37 -21.94 -25.04
N TRP A 316 -13.37 -21.13 -26.10
CA TRP A 316 -14.14 -21.39 -27.32
C TRP A 316 -13.67 -22.65 -28.06
N VAL A 317 -12.35 -22.89 -28.11
CA VAL A 317 -11.77 -24.14 -28.64
C VAL A 317 -12.24 -25.36 -27.84
N GLN A 318 -12.64 -25.19 -26.58
CA GLN A 318 -13.16 -26.26 -25.71
C GLN A 318 -14.70 -26.37 -25.67
N ASN A 319 -15.44 -25.69 -26.56
CA ASN A 319 -16.93 -25.72 -26.64
C ASN A 319 -17.67 -25.26 -25.36
N VAL A 320 -17.08 -24.37 -24.56
CA VAL A 320 -17.71 -23.83 -23.35
C VAL A 320 -18.41 -22.51 -23.68
N ALA A 321 -19.70 -22.58 -24.05
CA ALA A 321 -20.64 -21.46 -24.25
C ALA A 321 -20.20 -20.31 -25.21
N PRO A 322 -21.15 -19.58 -25.84
CA PRO A 322 -20.77 -18.38 -26.60
C PRO A 322 -20.25 -17.29 -25.64
N PRO A 323 -19.14 -16.61 -25.97
CA PRO A 323 -18.63 -15.52 -25.14
C PRO A 323 -19.64 -14.38 -25.06
N VAL A 324 -19.90 -13.88 -23.85
CA VAL A 324 -20.72 -12.67 -23.62
C VAL A 324 -19.91 -11.45 -24.03
N ASP A 325 -20.57 -10.46 -24.65
CA ASP A 325 -19.94 -9.20 -25.02
C ASP A 325 -19.32 -8.51 -23.78
N PRO A 326 -18.01 -8.25 -23.76
CA PRO A 326 -17.33 -7.52 -22.70
C PRO A 326 -17.99 -6.18 -22.35
N LEU A 327 -18.58 -5.48 -23.33
CA LEU A 327 -19.28 -4.21 -23.10
C LEU A 327 -20.50 -4.40 -22.20
N LEU A 328 -21.29 -5.45 -22.42
CA LEU A 328 -22.47 -5.75 -21.60
C LEU A 328 -22.07 -6.11 -20.17
N LEU A 329 -21.03 -6.94 -20.02
CA LEU A 329 -20.50 -7.31 -18.70
C LEU A 329 -19.97 -6.09 -17.95
N ASN A 330 -19.20 -5.22 -18.62
CA ASN A 330 -18.63 -4.04 -17.99
C ASN A 330 -19.72 -3.06 -17.54
N HIS A 331 -20.78 -2.86 -18.33
CA HIS A 331 -21.92 -2.03 -17.90
C HIS A 331 -22.64 -2.62 -16.69
N TRP A 332 -22.85 -3.94 -16.65
CA TRP A 332 -23.45 -4.60 -15.49
C TRP A 332 -22.58 -4.48 -14.23
N LEU A 333 -21.26 -4.65 -14.38
CA LEU A 333 -20.32 -4.53 -13.26
C LEU A 333 -20.22 -3.08 -12.73
N LEU A 334 -20.31 -2.08 -13.62
CA LEU A 334 -20.28 -0.66 -13.26
C LEU A 334 -21.61 -0.11 -12.74
N ALA A 335 -22.73 -0.79 -13.00
CA ALA A 335 -24.04 -0.40 -12.46
C ALA A 335 -24.11 -0.55 -10.93
N ASP A 336 -23.22 -1.34 -10.34
CA ASP A 336 -23.09 -1.45 -8.89
C ASP A 336 -22.41 -0.21 -8.30
N THR A 337 -23.16 0.53 -7.49
CA THR A 337 -22.69 1.75 -6.83
C THR A 337 -21.81 1.47 -5.61
N THR A 338 -21.63 0.21 -5.20
CA THR A 338 -20.75 -0.14 -4.09
C THR A 338 -19.30 0.22 -4.38
N ILE A 339 -18.63 0.78 -3.38
CA ILE A 339 -17.20 1.07 -3.44
C ILE A 339 -16.45 -0.23 -3.15
N LEU A 340 -15.76 -0.73 -4.17
CA LEU A 340 -15.01 -1.99 -4.14
C LEU A 340 -13.52 -1.71 -4.03
N THR A 341 -12.84 -2.50 -3.21
CA THR A 341 -11.38 -2.57 -3.24
C THR A 341 -10.90 -3.16 -4.58
N PRO A 342 -9.64 -2.91 -5.00
CA PRO A 342 -9.06 -3.55 -6.18
C PRO A 342 -9.17 -5.07 -6.17
N LEU A 343 -9.00 -5.72 -5.01
CA LEU A 343 -9.22 -7.16 -4.85
C LEU A 343 -10.67 -7.55 -5.17
N GLU A 344 -11.64 -6.89 -4.54
CA GLU A 344 -13.06 -7.22 -4.72
C GLU A 344 -13.51 -7.02 -6.18
N LEU A 345 -13.07 -5.93 -6.83
CA LEU A 345 -13.37 -5.71 -8.24
C LEU A 345 -12.72 -6.77 -9.14
N THR A 346 -11.49 -7.19 -8.84
CA THR A 346 -10.80 -8.28 -9.55
C THR A 346 -11.59 -9.59 -9.43
N LEU A 347 -12.03 -9.95 -8.21
CA LEU A 347 -12.81 -11.15 -7.97
C LEU A 347 -14.16 -11.11 -8.70
N LYS A 348 -14.83 -9.96 -8.68
CA LYS A 348 -16.12 -9.77 -9.35
C LYS A 348 -15.98 -9.85 -10.87
N ALA A 349 -14.97 -9.18 -11.43
CA ALA A 349 -14.65 -9.27 -12.86
C ALA A 349 -14.34 -10.71 -13.26
N TRP A 350 -13.49 -11.40 -12.50
CA TRP A 350 -13.15 -12.78 -12.80
C TRP A 350 -14.34 -13.74 -12.68
N GLY A 351 -15.21 -13.57 -11.69
CA GLY A 351 -16.48 -14.29 -11.58
C GLY A 351 -17.38 -14.08 -12.81
N ALA A 352 -17.58 -12.81 -13.17
CA ALA A 352 -18.47 -12.42 -14.26
C ALA A 352 -18.01 -12.94 -15.62
N TYR A 353 -16.72 -12.76 -15.95
CA TYR A 353 -16.16 -13.18 -17.23
C TYR A 353 -16.04 -14.70 -17.36
N ALA A 354 -15.86 -15.43 -16.25
CA ALA A 354 -15.88 -16.89 -16.27
C ALA A 354 -17.31 -17.48 -16.29
N GLY A 355 -18.33 -16.69 -15.94
CA GLY A 355 -19.74 -17.11 -15.96
C GLY A 355 -20.18 -17.97 -14.76
N ASP A 356 -19.46 -17.95 -13.64
CA ASP A 356 -19.73 -18.75 -12.44
C ASP A 356 -19.94 -17.91 -11.16
N ILE A 357 -20.13 -16.60 -11.32
CA ILE A 357 -20.39 -15.69 -10.20
C ILE A 357 -21.69 -16.09 -9.48
N LEU A 358 -21.63 -16.20 -8.15
CA LEU A 358 -22.76 -16.68 -7.35
C LEU A 358 -23.82 -15.60 -7.09
N GLY A 359 -23.44 -14.33 -7.19
CA GLY A 359 -24.31 -13.21 -6.87
C GLY A 359 -23.62 -11.86 -7.06
N PRO A 360 -24.35 -10.76 -6.80
CA PRO A 360 -23.88 -9.41 -7.08
C PRO A 360 -22.96 -8.84 -5.99
N THR A 361 -22.92 -9.44 -4.79
CA THR A 361 -22.24 -8.84 -3.63
C THR A 361 -20.74 -9.16 -3.61
N PRO A 362 -19.92 -8.35 -2.89
CA PRO A 362 -18.50 -8.67 -2.69
C PRO A 362 -18.29 -10.03 -2.01
N LEU A 363 -19.18 -10.42 -1.10
CA LEU A 363 -19.15 -11.71 -0.41
C LEU A 363 -19.33 -12.87 -1.39
N ASP A 364 -20.24 -12.73 -2.35
CA ASP A 364 -20.46 -13.72 -3.41
C ASP A 364 -19.22 -13.89 -4.28
N ALA A 365 -18.53 -12.79 -4.62
CA ALA A 365 -17.31 -12.83 -5.41
C ALA A 365 -16.15 -13.54 -4.68
N ILE A 366 -16.01 -13.30 -3.37
CA ILE A 366 -15.05 -14.03 -2.51
C ILE A 366 -15.41 -15.52 -2.47
N GLU A 367 -16.68 -15.85 -2.26
CA GLU A 367 -17.15 -17.23 -2.21
C GLU A 367 -16.94 -17.97 -3.55
N THR A 368 -17.24 -17.33 -4.69
CA THR A 368 -16.98 -17.87 -6.04
C THR A 368 -15.51 -18.22 -6.18
N HIS A 369 -14.60 -17.31 -5.84
CA HIS A 369 -13.17 -17.58 -5.97
C HIS A 369 -12.69 -18.67 -5.02
N LEU A 370 -13.15 -18.67 -3.75
CA LEU A 370 -12.81 -19.73 -2.81
C LEU A 370 -13.29 -21.11 -3.30
N ARG A 371 -14.45 -21.20 -3.96
CA ARG A 371 -14.93 -22.47 -4.55
C ARG A 371 -14.00 -22.97 -5.66
N ARG A 372 -13.47 -22.08 -6.51
CA ARG A 372 -12.47 -22.45 -7.52
C ARG A 372 -11.16 -22.94 -6.91
N MET A 373 -10.74 -22.31 -5.82
CA MET A 373 -9.48 -22.63 -5.12
C MET A 373 -9.61 -23.84 -4.17
N THR A 374 -10.83 -24.31 -3.89
CA THR A 374 -11.04 -25.45 -3.01
C THR A 374 -10.65 -26.74 -3.72
N PRO A 375 -9.67 -27.52 -3.21
CA PRO A 375 -9.24 -28.75 -3.86
C PRO A 375 -10.37 -29.79 -3.95
N ALA A 376 -10.35 -30.62 -5.01
CA ALA A 376 -11.29 -31.72 -5.15
C ALA A 376 -11.23 -32.68 -3.93
N GLY A 377 -12.40 -32.99 -3.35
CA GLY A 377 -12.52 -33.84 -2.18
C GLY A 377 -12.12 -33.19 -0.85
N ALA A 378 -11.86 -31.87 -0.82
CA ALA A 378 -11.67 -31.12 0.43
C ALA A 378 -13.03 -30.64 0.97
N PRO A 379 -13.46 -31.05 2.17
CA PRO A 379 -14.71 -30.55 2.73
C PRO A 379 -14.56 -29.08 3.10
N ARG A 380 -15.58 -28.26 2.83
CA ARG A 380 -15.56 -26.83 3.14
C ARG A 380 -15.27 -26.53 4.60
N ALA A 381 -15.83 -27.33 5.51
CA ALA A 381 -15.61 -27.23 6.94
C ALA A 381 -14.12 -27.35 7.34
N ALA A 382 -13.29 -28.05 6.56
CA ALA A 382 -11.86 -28.14 6.82
C ALA A 382 -11.13 -26.81 6.58
N LEU A 383 -11.51 -26.08 5.52
CA LEU A 383 -10.94 -24.76 5.20
C LEU A 383 -11.35 -23.75 6.27
N GLU A 384 -12.62 -23.78 6.67
CA GLU A 384 -13.18 -22.94 7.73
C GLU A 384 -12.52 -23.23 9.08
N MET A 385 -12.29 -24.50 9.43
CA MET A 385 -11.59 -24.88 10.66
C MET A 385 -10.11 -24.45 10.64
N LEU A 386 -9.41 -24.66 9.53
CA LEU A 386 -8.02 -24.19 9.38
C LEU A 386 -7.92 -22.67 9.59
N ALA A 387 -8.82 -21.92 8.95
CA ALA A 387 -8.89 -20.48 9.10
C ALA A 387 -9.21 -20.08 10.55
N LEU A 388 -10.21 -20.71 11.19
CA LEU A 388 -10.53 -20.45 12.59
C LEU A 388 -9.33 -20.66 13.51
N GLN A 389 -8.66 -21.81 13.41
CA GLN A 389 -7.54 -22.16 14.29
C GLN A 389 -6.33 -21.24 14.08
N THR A 390 -5.99 -20.88 12.83
CA THR A 390 -4.91 -19.92 12.56
C THR A 390 -5.18 -18.55 13.18
N HIS A 391 -6.45 -18.10 13.19
CA HIS A 391 -6.83 -16.83 13.80
C HIS A 391 -6.84 -16.90 15.33
N LEU A 392 -7.35 -17.99 15.91
CA LEU A 392 -7.35 -18.20 17.36
C LEU A 392 -5.93 -18.34 17.92
N ALA A 393 -5.04 -19.01 17.18
CA ALA A 393 -3.63 -19.17 17.53
C ALA A 393 -2.77 -17.93 17.24
N VAL A 394 -3.33 -16.88 16.62
CA VAL A 394 -2.60 -15.65 16.27
C VAL A 394 -1.39 -15.95 15.37
N ALA A 395 -1.59 -16.86 14.40
CA ALA A 395 -0.55 -17.43 13.56
C ALA A 395 -0.78 -17.08 12.07
N PRO A 396 -0.41 -15.86 11.62
CA PRO A 396 -0.52 -15.47 10.20
C PRO A 396 0.36 -16.35 9.29
N VAL A 397 1.49 -16.82 9.83
CA VAL A 397 2.39 -17.78 9.21
C VAL A 397 2.51 -18.97 10.16
N PHE A 398 2.27 -20.19 9.66
CA PHE A 398 2.15 -21.39 10.48
C PHE A 398 2.88 -22.59 9.87
N GLU A 399 3.14 -23.61 10.70
CA GLU A 399 3.80 -24.84 10.25
C GLU A 399 2.79 -25.86 9.70
N PRO A 400 3.14 -26.62 8.65
CA PRO A 400 2.27 -27.64 8.07
C PRO A 400 1.89 -28.75 9.06
N ARG A 401 2.75 -29.06 10.03
CA ARG A 401 2.47 -30.07 11.06
C ARG A 401 1.30 -29.65 11.94
N GLN A 402 1.36 -28.43 12.47
CA GLN A 402 0.30 -27.83 13.25
C GLN A 402 -1.02 -27.73 12.45
N ALA A 403 -0.92 -27.32 11.17
CA ALA A 403 -2.08 -27.25 10.29
C ALA A 403 -2.76 -28.60 10.04
N ARG A 404 -1.99 -29.70 9.95
CA ARG A 404 -2.56 -31.05 9.83
C ARG A 404 -3.29 -31.49 11.09
N GLU A 405 -2.78 -31.14 12.27
CA GLU A 405 -3.44 -31.46 13.54
C GLU A 405 -4.82 -30.81 13.63
N TRP A 406 -4.94 -29.53 13.24
CA TRP A 406 -6.20 -28.80 13.24
C TRP A 406 -7.27 -29.36 12.31
N VAL A 407 -6.86 -30.01 11.22
CA VAL A 407 -7.75 -30.47 10.17
C VAL A 407 -7.83 -32.01 10.12
N LYS A 408 -7.21 -32.69 11.07
CA LYS A 408 -7.08 -34.15 11.14
C LYS A 408 -8.42 -34.88 11.04
N SER A 409 -9.48 -34.33 11.63
CA SER A 409 -10.84 -34.91 11.59
C SER A 409 -11.48 -34.91 10.19
N PHE A 410 -10.93 -34.14 9.25
CA PHE A 410 -11.43 -34.00 7.89
C PHE A 410 -10.54 -34.67 6.85
N GLU A 411 -9.41 -35.25 7.25
CA GLU A 411 -8.63 -36.06 6.33
C GLU A 411 -9.45 -37.30 5.96
N PRO A 412 -9.59 -37.63 4.65
CA PRO A 412 -10.20 -38.89 4.28
C PRO A 412 -9.41 -40.00 4.96
N ALA A 413 -10.10 -40.92 5.63
CA ALA A 413 -9.47 -42.07 6.27
C ALA A 413 -8.62 -42.80 5.22
N ALA A 414 -7.32 -42.54 5.20
CA ALA A 414 -6.39 -43.36 4.45
C ALA A 414 -6.47 -44.74 5.10
N THR A 415 -6.84 -45.73 4.30
CA THR A 415 -6.73 -47.18 4.54
C THR A 415 -5.82 -47.49 5.73
N ALA A 416 -6.45 -47.79 6.86
CA ALA A 416 -5.82 -48.17 8.12
C ALA A 416 -5.13 -49.53 7.98
N GLY A 417 -3.97 -49.54 7.32
CA GLY A 417 -3.19 -50.74 7.12
C GLY A 417 -1.95 -50.44 6.29
N GLU A 418 -1.01 -49.67 6.84
CA GLU A 418 0.42 -49.69 6.49
C GLU A 418 1.18 -48.63 7.31
N ALA A 419 1.04 -48.67 8.64
CA ALA A 419 1.91 -47.90 9.54
C ALA A 419 1.99 -48.55 10.93
N GLU A 420 2.21 -49.87 11.00
CA GLU A 420 2.70 -50.52 12.22
C GLU A 420 3.33 -51.88 11.85
N ALA A 421 4.63 -51.88 11.59
CA ALA A 421 5.45 -53.09 11.61
C ALA A 421 6.90 -52.71 11.91
N ALA A 422 7.21 -52.54 13.20
CA ALA A 422 8.55 -52.81 13.72
C ALA A 422 8.57 -54.28 14.19
N PRO A 423 9.71 -55.00 14.06
CA PRO A 423 9.73 -56.46 14.19
C PRO A 423 10.05 -56.88 15.63
N GLU A 424 9.18 -57.67 16.26
CA GLU A 424 9.55 -58.47 17.42
C GLU A 424 9.06 -59.93 17.29
N SER A 425 10.07 -60.79 17.15
CA SER A 425 10.22 -62.21 17.51
C SER A 425 9.01 -63.06 17.92
N GLU A 426 8.88 -64.18 17.19
CA GLU A 426 8.57 -65.56 17.59
C GLU A 426 8.00 -65.83 19.01
N ALA A 427 6.81 -66.45 19.06
CA ALA A 427 6.60 -67.81 19.57
C ALA A 427 5.11 -68.21 19.57
N GLY A 428 4.81 -69.45 19.16
CA GLY A 428 3.75 -70.24 19.80
C GLY A 428 2.42 -70.47 19.06
N GLU A 429 2.30 -71.68 18.50
CA GLU A 429 1.16 -72.61 18.66
C GLU A 429 -0.15 -72.44 17.85
N THR A 430 -0.22 -73.27 16.79
CA THR A 430 -1.24 -74.29 16.46
C THR A 430 -2.75 -74.00 16.58
N SER A 431 -3.45 -74.09 15.44
CA SER A 431 -4.56 -75.04 15.14
C SER A 431 -5.15 -74.70 13.75
N GLN A 432 -5.10 -75.61 12.77
CA GLN A 432 -6.21 -76.49 12.31
C GLN A 432 -7.51 -75.72 11.97
N ALA A 433 -8.19 -75.87 10.83
CA ALA A 433 -8.11 -76.79 9.71
C ALA A 433 -9.06 -76.32 8.57
N ALA A 434 -8.83 -76.88 7.37
CA ALA A 434 -9.76 -77.15 6.27
C ALA A 434 -10.45 -75.96 5.55
N GLY A 435 -10.55 -75.93 4.23
CA GLY A 435 -10.19 -76.93 3.21
C GLY A 435 -10.42 -76.39 1.79
N ASP A 436 -9.74 -77.07 0.85
CA ASP A 436 -10.07 -77.39 -0.56
C ASP A 436 -10.39 -76.30 -1.59
N GLU A 437 -9.52 -76.14 -2.60
CA GLU A 437 -9.51 -76.76 -3.96
C GLU A 437 -10.30 -75.87 -4.95
N ASP A 438 -9.71 -75.31 -6.02
CA ASP A 438 -9.18 -75.95 -7.23
C ASP A 438 -8.18 -75.01 -7.95
N LYS A 439 -6.99 -75.44 -8.42
CA LYS A 439 -6.67 -76.05 -9.75
C LYS A 439 -7.26 -75.23 -10.93
N ALA A 440 -6.55 -74.84 -12.00
CA ALA A 440 -5.34 -75.37 -12.60
C ALA A 440 -4.72 -74.36 -13.60
N SER A 441 -3.38 -74.36 -13.64
CA SER A 441 -2.49 -74.37 -14.81
C SER A 441 -2.87 -73.68 -16.15
N GLN A 442 -1.97 -72.87 -16.72
CA GLN A 442 -0.94 -73.37 -17.66
C GLN A 442 0.07 -72.28 -18.07
N ARG A 443 1.32 -72.73 -18.14
CA ARG A 443 2.50 -72.03 -18.67
C ARG A 443 2.39 -71.84 -20.19
N ASN A 444 2.88 -70.72 -20.71
CA ASN A 444 3.90 -70.82 -21.75
C ASN A 444 4.84 -69.61 -21.82
N LYS A 445 6.12 -69.92 -22.03
CA LYS A 445 7.26 -68.99 -22.10
C LYS A 445 7.33 -68.34 -23.48
N GLY A 446 7.56 -67.03 -23.52
CA GLY A 446 8.05 -66.31 -24.69
C GLY A 446 8.87 -65.11 -24.24
N LYS A 447 10.19 -65.21 -24.34
CA LYS A 447 11.13 -64.09 -24.12
C LYS A 447 11.04 -63.13 -25.31
N SER A 448 10.77 -61.85 -25.07
CA SER A 448 11.34 -60.78 -25.90
C SER A 448 11.67 -59.55 -25.05
N GLN A 449 12.79 -58.95 -25.42
CA GLN A 449 13.64 -58.03 -24.68
C GLN A 449 13.05 -56.62 -24.47
N LYS A 450 13.21 -56.14 -23.22
CA LYS A 450 13.67 -54.80 -22.79
C LYS A 450 13.35 -53.59 -23.71
N ALA A 451 12.39 -52.78 -23.25
CA ALA A 451 12.49 -51.32 -23.28
C ALA A 451 12.17 -50.79 -21.88
N LYS A 452 13.20 -50.30 -21.17
CA LYS A 452 13.11 -49.83 -19.78
C LYS A 452 12.53 -48.40 -19.79
N LYS A 453 11.20 -48.26 -19.74
CA LYS A 453 10.53 -47.04 -19.29
C LYS A 453 10.72 -46.96 -17.78
N THR A 454 11.52 -46.00 -17.31
CA THR A 454 11.56 -45.61 -15.90
C THR A 454 10.21 -45.01 -15.54
N VAL A 455 9.30 -45.86 -15.06
CA VAL A 455 8.09 -45.44 -14.37
C VAL A 455 8.55 -44.83 -13.06
N ALA A 456 8.36 -43.52 -12.93
CA ALA A 456 8.51 -42.80 -11.68
C ALA A 456 7.62 -43.47 -10.62
N ALA A 457 8.18 -43.67 -9.44
CA ALA A 457 7.45 -44.14 -8.28
C ALA A 457 6.23 -43.24 -8.00
N PRO A 458 5.09 -43.78 -7.55
CA PRO A 458 3.97 -42.96 -7.12
C PRO A 458 4.36 -42.17 -5.87
N ALA A 459 4.18 -40.86 -5.91
CA ALA A 459 4.40 -39.98 -4.76
C ALA A 459 3.43 -40.34 -3.61
N PRO A 460 3.84 -40.23 -2.34
CA PRO A 460 3.00 -40.56 -1.19
C PRO A 460 1.79 -39.61 -1.16
N SER A 461 0.63 -40.13 -0.74
CA SER A 461 -0.64 -39.43 -0.65
C SER A 461 -0.51 -38.06 0.04
N ALA A 462 -0.53 -36.99 -0.78
CA ALA A 462 -0.45 -35.62 -0.31
C ALA A 462 -1.71 -35.28 0.53
N GLY A 463 -1.52 -35.08 1.83
CA GLY A 463 -2.56 -34.69 2.79
C GLY A 463 -3.31 -33.42 2.37
N LEU A 464 -4.37 -33.08 3.12
CA LEU A 464 -5.27 -31.99 2.73
C LEU A 464 -4.55 -30.63 2.60
N ILE A 465 -3.60 -30.36 3.49
CA ILE A 465 -2.80 -29.12 3.50
C ILE A 465 -1.94 -28.97 2.24
N SER A 466 -1.31 -30.05 1.76
CA SER A 466 -0.55 -30.00 0.50
C SER A 466 -1.46 -29.72 -0.70
N ARG A 467 -2.65 -30.34 -0.74
CA ARG A 467 -3.63 -30.05 -1.79
C ARG A 467 -4.10 -28.58 -1.78
N MET A 468 -4.25 -27.97 -0.60
CA MET A 468 -4.57 -26.55 -0.46
C MET A 468 -3.42 -25.62 -0.90
N ALA A 469 -2.17 -26.03 -0.70
CA ALA A 469 -1.01 -25.31 -1.24
C ALA A 469 -0.94 -25.44 -2.77
N ASP A 470 -1.13 -26.65 -3.30
CA ASP A 470 -1.13 -26.92 -4.74
C ASP A 470 -2.26 -26.20 -5.48
N SER A 471 -3.42 -26.02 -4.82
CA SER A 471 -4.53 -25.26 -5.40
C SER A 471 -4.33 -23.75 -5.38
N GLY A 472 -3.29 -23.25 -4.70
CA GLY A 472 -3.01 -21.83 -4.54
C GLY A 472 -3.84 -21.13 -3.46
N LEU A 473 -4.47 -21.88 -2.54
CA LEU A 473 -5.14 -21.28 -1.36
C LEU A 473 -4.10 -20.88 -0.30
N LEU A 474 -3.01 -21.64 -0.21
CA LEU A 474 -1.89 -21.40 0.70
C LEU A 474 -0.60 -21.06 -0.06
N ALA A 475 0.14 -20.06 0.41
CA ALA A 475 1.48 -19.73 -0.07
C ALA A 475 2.54 -20.42 0.81
N SER A 476 3.58 -20.93 0.15
CA SER A 476 4.73 -21.57 0.79
C SER A 476 5.90 -20.60 0.94
N HIS A 477 6.57 -20.67 2.09
CA HIS A 477 7.70 -19.84 2.47
C HIS A 477 8.89 -20.72 2.93
N PRO A 478 10.11 -20.15 3.04
CA PRO A 478 11.28 -20.85 3.56
C PRO A 478 11.01 -21.57 4.89
N ARG A 479 11.71 -22.71 5.07
CA ARG A 479 11.49 -23.69 6.16
C ARG A 479 10.11 -24.36 6.15
N ASN A 480 9.51 -24.46 4.97
CA ASN A 480 8.22 -25.11 4.75
C ASN A 480 7.08 -24.46 5.57
N ARG A 481 7.15 -23.14 5.77
CA ARG A 481 6.08 -22.38 6.44
C ARG A 481 4.97 -22.03 5.45
N LEU A 482 3.75 -21.95 5.94
CA LEU A 482 2.57 -21.68 5.13
C LEU A 482 1.83 -20.44 5.63
N ARG A 483 1.13 -19.76 4.71
CA ARG A 483 0.13 -18.73 5.01
C ARG A 483 -1.01 -18.82 4.01
N PHE A 484 -2.15 -18.20 4.31
CA PHE A 484 -3.15 -17.95 3.28
C PHE A 484 -2.59 -17.01 2.22
N VAL A 485 -2.85 -17.27 0.93
CA VAL A 485 -2.36 -16.41 -0.17
C VAL A 485 -2.82 -14.97 -0.02
N HIS A 486 -4.01 -14.75 0.56
CA HIS A 486 -4.49 -13.43 0.88
C HIS A 486 -5.22 -13.41 2.25
N PRO A 487 -4.96 -12.43 3.12
CA PRO A 487 -5.60 -12.34 4.45
C PRO A 487 -7.13 -12.33 4.42
N VAL A 488 -7.74 -11.68 3.41
CA VAL A 488 -9.20 -11.65 3.20
C VAL A 488 -9.81 -13.04 3.12
N PHE A 489 -9.15 -13.99 2.45
CA PHE A 489 -9.66 -15.36 2.34
C PHE A 489 -9.63 -16.08 3.69
N GLY A 490 -8.54 -15.93 4.45
CA GLY A 490 -8.43 -16.45 5.80
C GLY A 490 -9.49 -15.83 6.73
N GLY A 491 -9.63 -14.50 6.73
CA GLY A 491 -10.60 -13.79 7.56
C GLY A 491 -12.05 -14.12 7.21
N TYR A 492 -12.38 -14.27 5.92
CA TYR A 492 -13.72 -14.65 5.45
C TYR A 492 -14.10 -16.05 5.93
N LEU A 493 -13.19 -17.01 5.77
CA LEU A 493 -13.38 -18.39 6.25
C LEU A 493 -13.49 -18.44 7.78
N ALA A 494 -12.65 -17.69 8.50
CA ALA A 494 -12.68 -17.61 9.96
C ALA A 494 -13.98 -16.96 10.47
N GLY A 495 -14.42 -15.84 9.88
CA GLY A 495 -15.67 -15.17 10.25
C GLY A 495 -16.90 -16.06 10.06
N LYS A 496 -16.94 -16.83 8.96
CA LYS A 496 -18.00 -17.82 8.72
C LYS A 496 -17.97 -18.97 9.73
N ALA A 497 -16.78 -19.45 10.07
CA ALA A 497 -16.61 -20.46 11.12
C ALA A 497 -17.07 -19.94 12.49
N LEU A 498 -16.72 -18.70 12.85
CA LEU A 498 -17.10 -18.06 14.11
C LEU A 498 -18.62 -17.88 14.25
N ALA A 499 -19.34 -17.66 13.15
CA ALA A 499 -20.81 -17.61 13.18
C ALA A 499 -21.42 -18.96 13.57
N THR A 500 -20.72 -20.07 13.32
CA THR A 500 -21.14 -21.43 13.69
C THR A 500 -20.59 -21.85 15.06
N TYR A 501 -19.36 -21.44 15.37
CA TYR A 501 -18.62 -21.78 16.59
C TYR A 501 -18.19 -20.48 17.31
N PRO A 502 -19.12 -19.78 17.98
CA PRO A 502 -18.82 -18.50 18.61
C PRO A 502 -17.80 -18.65 19.74
N THR A 503 -16.85 -17.72 19.82
CA THR A 503 -15.83 -17.67 20.87
C THR A 503 -15.39 -16.23 21.11
N ASP A 504 -15.23 -15.86 22.38
CA ASP A 504 -14.79 -14.52 22.78
C ASP A 504 -13.27 -14.35 22.70
N ALA A 505 -12.52 -15.41 22.38
CA ALA A 505 -11.06 -15.42 22.36
C ALA A 505 -10.47 -14.34 21.43
N LEU A 506 -11.12 -14.05 20.29
CA LEU A 506 -10.67 -13.00 19.36
C LEU A 506 -10.75 -11.59 19.96
N LEU A 507 -11.70 -11.32 20.87
CA LEU A 507 -11.91 -9.98 21.40
C LEU A 507 -10.71 -9.50 22.22
N HIS A 508 -10.06 -10.43 22.91
CA HIS A 508 -8.90 -10.18 23.78
C HIS A 508 -7.55 -10.18 23.05
N GLN A 509 -7.53 -10.52 21.75
CA GLN A 509 -6.30 -10.48 20.96
C GLN A 509 -5.83 -9.02 20.70
N PRO A 510 -4.54 -8.78 20.46
CA PRO A 510 -4.06 -7.49 19.96
C PRO A 510 -4.69 -7.13 18.60
N PRO A 511 -4.65 -5.86 18.17
CA PRO A 511 -5.09 -5.48 16.82
C PRO A 511 -4.13 -6.03 15.77
N TRP A 512 -4.65 -6.77 14.79
CA TRP A 512 -3.93 -7.26 13.62
C TRP A 512 -4.90 -7.61 12.49
N ALA A 513 -4.41 -7.76 11.25
CA ALA A 513 -5.25 -7.96 10.06
C ALA A 513 -6.26 -9.12 10.20
N GLY A 514 -5.82 -10.27 10.70
CA GLY A 514 -6.67 -11.44 10.86
C GLY A 514 -7.84 -11.19 11.81
N LYS A 515 -7.59 -10.60 12.99
CA LYS A 515 -8.67 -10.23 13.94
C LYS A 515 -9.71 -9.32 13.27
N MET A 516 -9.25 -8.26 12.61
CA MET A 516 -10.15 -7.25 12.03
C MET A 516 -11.03 -7.86 10.92
N LEU A 517 -10.44 -8.67 10.04
CA LEU A 517 -11.17 -9.34 8.96
C LEU A 517 -12.13 -10.40 9.50
N ALA A 518 -11.70 -11.22 10.46
CA ALA A 518 -12.56 -12.25 11.04
C ALA A 518 -13.80 -11.64 11.72
N LEU A 519 -13.65 -10.51 12.43
CA LEU A 519 -14.77 -9.80 13.04
C LEU A 519 -15.68 -9.13 12.00
N GLN A 520 -15.12 -8.54 10.93
CA GLN A 520 -15.90 -8.00 9.82
C GLN A 520 -16.80 -9.07 9.19
N TYR A 521 -16.23 -10.24 8.87
CA TYR A 521 -17.02 -11.32 8.24
C TYR A 521 -17.92 -12.06 9.25
N LEU A 522 -17.57 -12.09 10.53
CA LEU A 522 -18.51 -12.52 11.57
C LEU A 522 -19.75 -11.62 11.59
N ALA A 523 -19.60 -10.30 11.44
CA ALA A 523 -20.73 -9.37 11.34
C ALA A 523 -21.58 -9.57 10.07
N ALA A 524 -21.01 -10.16 9.01
CA ALA A 524 -21.75 -10.52 7.80
C ALA A 524 -22.59 -11.80 7.98
N PHE A 525 -22.09 -12.79 8.73
CA PHE A 525 -22.70 -14.12 8.84
C PHE A 525 -23.41 -14.42 10.17
N GLY A 526 -23.09 -13.71 11.24
CA GLY A 526 -23.61 -13.93 12.60
C GLY A 526 -24.17 -12.66 13.23
N ASP A 527 -24.76 -12.79 14.43
CA ASP A 527 -25.24 -11.66 15.21
C ASP A 527 -24.12 -11.11 16.11
N VAL A 528 -23.65 -9.90 15.81
CA VAL A 528 -22.61 -9.19 16.57
C VAL A 528 -23.19 -8.10 17.49
N THR A 529 -24.50 -8.12 17.77
CA THR A 529 -25.12 -7.12 18.64
C THR A 529 -24.47 -6.97 20.02
N PRO A 530 -24.10 -8.06 20.73
CA PRO A 530 -23.37 -7.95 22.00
C PRO A 530 -22.00 -7.28 21.82
N LEU A 531 -21.25 -7.72 20.80
CA LEU A 531 -19.93 -7.16 20.47
C LEU A 531 -19.99 -5.65 20.18
N ILE A 532 -20.97 -5.22 19.37
CA ILE A 532 -21.17 -3.79 19.10
C ILE A 532 -21.54 -3.04 20.38
N GLY A 533 -22.34 -3.64 21.27
CA GLY A 533 -22.63 -3.08 22.59
C GLY A 533 -21.35 -2.83 23.40
N ASP A 534 -20.49 -3.84 23.49
CA ASP A 534 -19.22 -3.76 24.23
C ASP A 534 -18.24 -2.74 23.63
N LEU A 535 -18.17 -2.66 22.30
CA LEU A 535 -17.33 -1.68 21.60
C LEU A 535 -17.84 -0.25 21.87
N LEU A 536 -19.14 -0.01 21.69
CA LEU A 536 -19.73 1.32 21.90
C LEU A 536 -19.70 1.77 23.37
N ALA A 537 -19.66 0.84 24.32
CA ALA A 537 -19.49 1.16 25.74
C ALA A 537 -18.08 1.67 26.08
N ARG A 538 -17.08 1.36 25.25
CA ARG A 538 -15.69 1.82 25.44
C ARG A 538 -15.48 3.16 24.73
N VAL A 539 -15.43 4.23 25.51
CA VAL A 539 -15.14 5.58 24.98
C VAL A 539 -13.68 5.63 24.49
N ASP A 540 -13.48 6.12 23.26
CA ASP A 540 -12.17 6.27 22.61
C ASP A 540 -12.06 7.67 22.02
N ARG A 541 -12.12 8.71 22.86
CA ARG A 541 -12.02 10.10 22.43
C ARG A 541 -10.55 10.52 22.29
N PRO A 542 -10.21 11.38 21.31
CA PRO A 542 -11.08 11.97 20.29
C PRO A 542 -11.24 11.13 19.01
N LEU A 543 -10.65 9.93 18.94
CA LEU A 543 -10.49 9.19 17.68
C LEU A 543 -11.71 8.36 17.24
N ALA A 544 -12.62 8.05 18.17
CA ALA A 544 -13.83 7.27 17.99
C ALA A 544 -13.64 5.92 17.25
N ARG A 545 -12.49 5.23 17.41
CA ARG A 545 -12.18 4.02 16.64
C ARG A 545 -13.14 2.88 16.94
N ASN A 546 -13.65 2.80 18.16
CA ASN A 546 -14.64 1.78 18.55
C ASN A 546 -16.01 1.95 17.87
N LEU A 547 -16.31 3.14 17.33
CA LEU A 547 -17.48 3.41 16.50
C LEU A 547 -17.15 3.26 15.00
N LEU A 548 -16.01 3.83 14.57
CA LEU A 548 -15.65 3.92 13.15
C LEU A 548 -15.13 2.60 12.58
N THR A 549 -14.41 1.78 13.35
CA THR A 549 -13.94 0.46 12.91
C THR A 549 -15.11 -0.46 12.52
N PRO A 550 -16.11 -0.70 13.39
CA PRO A 550 -17.26 -1.52 13.01
C PRO A 550 -18.16 -0.85 11.98
N ALA A 551 -18.06 0.47 11.75
CA ALA A 551 -18.84 1.14 10.72
C ALA A 551 -18.55 0.59 9.31
N ARG A 552 -17.33 0.09 9.06
CA ARG A 552 -16.99 -0.62 7.81
C ARG A 552 -17.80 -1.90 7.62
N TRP A 553 -18.28 -2.53 8.69
CA TRP A 553 -19.07 -3.76 8.63
C TRP A 553 -20.51 -3.50 8.14
N LEU A 554 -20.98 -2.24 8.16
CA LEU A 554 -22.32 -1.88 7.66
C LEU A 554 -22.51 -2.19 6.18
N ARG A 555 -21.44 -2.29 5.38
CA ARG A 555 -21.57 -2.68 3.98
C ARG A 555 -21.99 -4.15 3.83
N ASP A 556 -21.36 -5.02 4.61
CA ASP A 556 -21.45 -6.48 4.45
C ASP A 556 -22.48 -7.13 5.39
N GLY A 557 -22.85 -6.44 6.48
CA GLY A 557 -23.80 -6.93 7.48
C GLY A 557 -25.24 -7.07 6.96
N ASN A 558 -25.96 -8.10 7.43
CA ASN A 558 -27.36 -8.29 7.06
C ASN A 558 -28.24 -7.13 7.54
N ARG A 559 -28.99 -6.50 6.63
CA ARG A 559 -29.82 -5.31 6.87
C ARG A 559 -30.87 -5.46 7.97
N THR A 560 -31.27 -6.68 8.32
CA THR A 560 -32.26 -6.93 9.39
C THR A 560 -31.67 -6.95 10.81
N GLN A 561 -30.34 -6.94 10.95
CA GLN A 561 -29.71 -7.12 12.26
C GLN A 561 -29.76 -5.84 13.12
N PRO A 562 -30.09 -5.94 14.43
CA PRO A 562 -30.30 -4.77 15.30
C PRO A 562 -29.10 -3.85 15.48
N TRP A 563 -27.88 -4.41 15.44
CA TRP A 563 -26.66 -3.64 15.67
C TRP A 563 -26.42 -2.55 14.61
N ARG A 564 -26.90 -2.75 13.37
CA ARG A 564 -26.76 -1.77 12.29
C ARG A 564 -27.45 -0.45 12.62
N GLY A 565 -28.70 -0.52 13.08
CA GLY A 565 -29.49 0.66 13.44
C GLY A 565 -28.86 1.43 14.60
N ARG A 566 -28.34 0.71 15.60
CA ARG A 566 -27.61 1.32 16.73
C ARG A 566 -26.34 2.05 16.26
N LEU A 567 -25.58 1.41 15.37
CA LEU A 567 -24.33 1.96 14.86
C LEU A 567 -24.57 3.19 13.97
N MET A 568 -25.55 3.11 13.06
CA MET A 568 -25.97 4.25 12.24
C MET A 568 -26.45 5.44 13.07
N ALA A 569 -27.22 5.18 14.14
CA ALA A 569 -27.64 6.23 15.06
C ALA A 569 -26.43 6.93 15.71
N LYS A 570 -25.44 6.16 16.20
CA LYS A 570 -24.20 6.73 16.76
C LYS A 570 -23.34 7.48 15.74
N LEU A 571 -23.27 7.02 14.49
CA LEU A 571 -22.60 7.76 13.41
C LEU A 571 -23.32 9.07 13.09
N ALA A 572 -24.65 9.07 13.10
CA ALA A 572 -25.45 10.27 12.88
C ALA A 572 -25.30 11.27 14.05
N GLU A 573 -25.22 10.79 15.29
CA GLU A 573 -24.89 11.62 16.47
C GLU A 573 -23.50 12.26 16.30
N LEU A 574 -22.47 11.46 15.99
CA LEU A 574 -21.10 11.95 15.77
C LEU A 574 -21.05 13.01 14.65
N MET A 575 -21.77 12.79 13.55
CA MET A 575 -21.83 13.74 12.44
C MET A 575 -22.52 15.05 12.82
N GLN A 576 -23.52 15.03 13.72
CA GLN A 576 -24.28 16.22 14.15
C GLN A 576 -23.60 17.01 15.27
N GLU A 577 -22.72 16.39 16.04
CA GLU A 577 -22.05 17.00 17.18
C GLU A 577 -21.17 18.19 16.73
N GLU A 578 -21.55 19.39 17.17
CA GLU A 578 -20.80 20.62 16.90
C GLU A 578 -19.57 20.71 17.79
N GLY A 579 -18.55 21.44 17.33
CA GLY A 579 -17.31 21.59 18.08
C GLY A 579 -16.29 20.47 17.83
N LEU A 580 -16.70 19.32 17.27
CA LEU A 580 -15.77 18.27 16.85
C LEU A 580 -15.00 18.61 15.56
N PRO A 581 -13.80 18.05 15.36
CA PRO A 581 -13.04 18.20 14.12
C PRO A 581 -13.84 17.76 12.89
N LEU A 582 -13.67 18.50 11.79
CA LEU A 582 -14.35 18.17 10.54
C LEU A 582 -13.86 16.84 9.98
N GLY A 583 -12.59 16.50 10.15
CA GLY A 583 -12.02 15.21 9.77
C GLY A 583 -12.69 14.04 10.48
N LEU A 584 -12.92 14.14 11.78
CA LEU A 584 -13.62 13.09 12.55
C LEU A 584 -15.06 12.89 12.04
N ARG A 585 -15.81 13.99 11.88
CA ARG A 585 -17.19 13.96 11.37
C ARG A 585 -17.23 13.49 9.91
N GLY A 586 -16.21 13.83 9.12
CA GLY A 586 -16.02 13.38 7.74
C GLY A 586 -15.82 11.86 7.62
N GLN A 587 -15.20 11.21 8.61
CA GLN A 587 -15.12 9.74 8.66
C GLN A 587 -16.50 9.10 8.83
N ALA A 588 -17.43 9.74 9.55
CA ALA A 588 -18.82 9.28 9.63
C ALA A 588 -19.55 9.41 8.27
N VAL A 589 -19.31 10.51 7.53
CA VAL A 589 -19.83 10.66 6.16
C VAL A 589 -19.29 9.56 5.26
N ALA A 590 -17.97 9.30 5.29
CA ALA A 590 -17.36 8.23 4.52
C ALA A 590 -17.95 6.85 4.88
N ALA A 591 -18.19 6.59 6.17
CA ALA A 591 -18.83 5.36 6.62
C ALA A 591 -20.26 5.18 6.07
N PHE A 592 -21.08 6.23 6.07
CA PHE A 592 -22.42 6.20 5.47
C PHE A 592 -22.38 5.98 3.96
N VAL A 593 -21.43 6.61 3.25
CA VAL A 593 -21.25 6.42 1.80
C VAL A 593 -20.84 4.97 1.50
N VAL A 594 -19.88 4.42 2.24
CA VAL A 594 -19.38 3.05 2.05
C VAL A 594 -20.43 1.99 2.44
N SER A 595 -21.36 2.30 3.35
CA SER A 595 -22.40 1.35 3.76
C SER A 595 -23.38 1.01 2.63
N ALA A 596 -23.50 1.87 1.61
CA ALA A 596 -24.40 1.72 0.47
C ALA A 596 -25.86 1.41 0.89
N ASP A 597 -26.32 2.01 1.99
CA ASP A 597 -27.69 1.86 2.46
C ASP A 597 -28.66 2.82 1.76
N SER A 598 -29.83 2.32 1.40
CA SER A 598 -30.86 3.10 0.68
C SER A 598 -31.44 4.27 1.49
N GLY A 599 -31.28 4.26 2.81
CA GLY A 599 -31.72 5.35 3.69
C GLY A 599 -30.75 6.54 3.78
N VAL A 600 -29.49 6.34 3.40
CA VAL A 600 -28.43 7.35 3.54
C VAL A 600 -28.69 8.62 2.70
N PRO A 601 -29.15 8.52 1.43
CA PRO A 601 -29.48 9.73 0.66
C PRO A 601 -30.58 10.57 1.33
N LEU A 602 -31.57 9.94 1.97
CA LEU A 602 -32.62 10.66 2.69
C LEU A 602 -32.06 11.36 3.93
N LEU A 603 -31.18 10.68 4.69
CA LEU A 603 -30.53 11.26 5.87
C LEU A 603 -29.75 12.53 5.51
N PHE A 604 -28.92 12.50 4.46
CA PHE A 604 -28.17 13.68 4.04
C PHE A 604 -29.07 14.83 3.58
N ARG A 605 -30.14 14.55 2.80
CA ARG A 605 -31.11 15.60 2.42
C ARG A 605 -31.82 16.22 3.62
N GLN A 606 -32.11 15.45 4.68
CA GLN A 606 -32.66 16.01 5.91
C GLN A 606 -31.65 16.93 6.61
N MET A 607 -30.36 16.55 6.62
CA MET A 607 -29.29 17.36 7.21
C MET A 607 -28.98 18.64 6.41
N LEU A 608 -29.33 18.70 5.11
CA LEU A 608 -29.27 19.94 4.32
C LEU A 608 -30.23 21.05 4.79
N GLN A 609 -31.17 20.73 5.68
CA GLN A 609 -32.08 21.71 6.28
C GLN A 609 -31.57 22.27 7.62
N ALA A 610 -30.39 21.84 8.07
CA ALA A 610 -29.79 22.32 9.30
C ALA A 610 -29.26 23.76 9.15
N SER A 611 -29.13 24.48 10.26
CA SER A 611 -28.55 25.84 10.30
C SER A 611 -27.02 25.84 10.38
N SER A 612 -26.42 24.72 10.79
CA SER A 612 -24.97 24.61 11.04
C SER A 612 -24.18 24.51 9.74
N ALA A 613 -23.27 25.47 9.48
CA ALA A 613 -22.51 25.52 8.24
C ALA A 613 -21.61 24.28 8.03
N GLU A 614 -20.99 23.76 9.09
CA GLU A 614 -20.16 22.55 9.00
C GLU A 614 -21.00 21.31 8.69
N LEU A 615 -22.19 21.20 9.29
CA LEU A 615 -23.11 20.09 9.00
C LEU A 615 -23.65 20.17 7.57
N LEU A 616 -23.98 21.37 7.09
CA LEU A 616 -24.39 21.60 5.70
C LEU A 616 -23.29 21.22 4.71
N GLN A 617 -22.03 21.59 5.01
CA GLN A 617 -20.86 21.17 4.22
C GLN A 617 -20.77 19.64 4.15
N LEU A 618 -20.81 18.94 5.29
CA LEU A 618 -20.73 17.49 5.34
C LEU A 618 -21.93 16.81 4.66
N ALA A 619 -23.14 17.33 4.83
CA ALA A 619 -24.35 16.81 4.21
C ALA A 619 -24.35 17.01 2.69
N ALA A 620 -23.86 18.15 2.21
CA ALA A 620 -23.67 18.40 0.78
C ALA A 620 -22.69 17.40 0.17
N LEU A 621 -21.53 17.20 0.83
CA LEU A 621 -20.57 16.17 0.42
C LEU A 621 -21.16 14.75 0.51
N GLY A 622 -21.99 14.47 1.50
CA GLY A 622 -22.73 13.20 1.58
C GLY A 622 -23.65 12.98 0.37
N CYS A 623 -24.49 13.97 0.05
CA CYS A 623 -25.41 13.93 -1.11
C CYS A 623 -24.67 13.76 -2.45
N GLY A 624 -23.56 14.47 -2.62
CA GLY A 624 -22.73 14.34 -3.82
C GLY A 624 -22.09 12.96 -3.94
N ALA A 625 -21.52 12.45 -2.85
CA ALA A 625 -20.82 11.17 -2.84
C ALA A 625 -21.74 9.96 -3.12
N VAL A 626 -23.01 10.03 -2.69
CA VAL A 626 -24.01 9.00 -3.01
C VAL A 626 -24.71 9.20 -4.36
N GLY A 627 -24.43 10.31 -5.07
CA GLY A 627 -25.04 10.63 -6.36
C GLY A 627 -26.54 10.96 -6.28
N ASP A 628 -26.99 11.64 -5.22
CA ASP A 628 -28.41 11.91 -5.00
C ASP A 628 -28.96 13.02 -5.92
N VAL A 629 -29.49 12.62 -7.08
CA VAL A 629 -30.12 13.51 -8.06
C VAL A 629 -31.25 14.36 -7.46
N ARG A 630 -31.92 13.89 -6.40
CA ARG A 630 -33.01 14.64 -5.76
C ARG A 630 -32.50 15.85 -4.96
N ALA A 631 -31.22 15.85 -4.58
CA ALA A 631 -30.60 16.93 -3.83
C ALA A 631 -30.18 18.12 -4.70
N ILE A 632 -30.21 18.01 -6.04
CA ILE A 632 -29.68 19.04 -6.96
C ILE A 632 -30.27 20.43 -6.68
N LYS A 633 -31.59 20.52 -6.45
CA LYS A 633 -32.26 21.79 -6.17
C LYS A 633 -31.79 22.39 -4.84
N ASP A 634 -31.71 21.57 -3.79
CA ASP A 634 -31.28 22.01 -2.46
C ASP A 634 -29.82 22.45 -2.48
N LEU A 635 -28.95 21.67 -3.15
CA LEU A 635 -27.54 21.99 -3.36
C LEU A 635 -27.35 23.29 -4.15
N SER A 636 -28.11 23.50 -5.22
CA SER A 636 -28.06 24.75 -6.00
C SER A 636 -28.47 25.96 -5.15
N GLY A 637 -29.42 25.78 -4.22
CA GLY A 637 -29.81 26.82 -3.27
C GLY A 637 -28.68 27.24 -2.32
N LEU A 638 -27.72 26.35 -2.04
CA LEU A 638 -26.57 26.63 -1.17
C LEU A 638 -25.53 27.56 -1.81
N PHE A 639 -25.61 27.86 -3.11
CA PHE A 639 -24.74 28.85 -3.75
C PHE A 639 -24.90 30.26 -3.19
N SER A 640 -26.06 30.58 -2.60
CA SER A 640 -26.30 31.87 -1.93
C SER A 640 -25.93 31.86 -0.45
N HIS A 641 -25.35 30.77 0.07
CA HIS A 641 -25.02 30.65 1.48
C HIS A 641 -23.82 31.53 1.85
N PRO A 642 -23.82 32.22 3.02
CA PRO A 642 -22.75 33.14 3.40
C PRO A 642 -21.38 32.46 3.57
N SER A 643 -21.37 31.21 4.08
CA SER A 643 -20.13 30.46 4.26
C SER A 643 -19.55 29.98 2.90
N PRO A 644 -18.30 30.33 2.56
CA PRO A 644 -17.66 29.89 1.32
C PRO A 644 -17.46 28.36 1.28
N ASN A 645 -17.22 27.72 2.42
CA ASN A 645 -17.03 26.27 2.48
C ASN A 645 -18.30 25.51 2.08
N VAL A 646 -19.47 26.04 2.44
CA VAL A 646 -20.77 25.48 2.04
C VAL A 646 -21.00 25.65 0.53
N ARG A 647 -20.67 26.83 -0.03
CA ARG A 647 -20.76 27.07 -1.48
C ARG A 647 -19.86 26.11 -2.27
N ARG A 648 -18.61 25.94 -1.82
CA ARG A 648 -17.64 25.01 -2.42
C ARG A 648 -18.10 23.56 -2.31
N ALA A 649 -18.63 23.14 -1.16
CA ALA A 649 -19.15 21.80 -0.96
C ALA A 649 -20.34 21.49 -1.88
N ALA A 650 -21.25 22.45 -2.05
CA ALA A 650 -22.35 22.33 -3.00
C ALA A 650 -21.87 22.20 -4.45
N ALA A 651 -20.86 22.98 -4.85
CA ALA A 651 -20.28 22.90 -6.19
C ALA A 651 -19.62 21.53 -6.44
N LEU A 652 -18.81 21.05 -5.51
CA LEU A 652 -18.22 19.71 -5.56
C LEU A 652 -19.28 18.61 -5.61
N ALA A 653 -20.33 18.72 -4.79
CA ALA A 653 -21.40 17.74 -4.74
C ALA A 653 -22.17 17.64 -6.06
N LEU A 654 -22.48 18.76 -6.70
CA LEU A 654 -23.12 18.78 -8.01
C LEU A 654 -22.22 18.17 -9.10
N ALA A 655 -20.92 18.42 -9.06
CA ALA A 655 -19.96 17.81 -9.98
C ALA A 655 -19.87 16.29 -9.80
N ALA A 656 -19.90 15.82 -8.54
CA ALA A 656 -19.91 14.39 -8.21
C ALA A 656 -21.21 13.69 -8.62
N ILE A 657 -22.37 14.36 -8.53
CA ILE A 657 -23.64 13.86 -9.06
C ILE A 657 -23.55 13.68 -10.59
N GLY A 658 -22.91 14.62 -11.28
CA GLY A 658 -22.50 14.47 -12.68
C GLY A 658 -23.63 14.31 -13.71
N THR A 659 -24.88 14.55 -13.31
CA THR A 659 -26.02 14.59 -14.25
C THR A 659 -26.09 15.94 -14.95
N MET A 660 -26.68 15.99 -16.15
CA MET A 660 -26.79 17.25 -16.87
C MET A 660 -27.43 18.39 -16.08
N PRO A 661 -28.54 18.21 -15.34
CA PRO A 661 -29.09 19.28 -14.52
C PRO A 661 -28.13 19.79 -13.43
N ALA A 662 -27.28 18.91 -12.89
CA ALA A 662 -26.28 19.31 -11.90
C ALA A 662 -25.14 20.11 -12.53
N LEU A 663 -24.69 19.71 -13.72
CA LEU A 663 -23.65 20.41 -14.47
C LEU A 663 -24.15 21.76 -15.02
N GLU A 664 -25.42 21.86 -15.44
CA GLU A 664 -26.06 23.12 -15.82
C GLU A 664 -26.14 24.10 -14.64
N ALA A 665 -26.44 23.62 -13.44
CA ALA A 665 -26.41 24.44 -12.23
C ALA A 665 -24.99 24.99 -11.95
N LEU A 666 -23.95 24.17 -12.15
CA LEU A 666 -22.55 24.62 -12.05
C LEU A 666 -22.18 25.62 -13.14
N ALA A 667 -22.61 25.40 -14.38
CA ALA A 667 -22.38 26.35 -15.47
C ALA A 667 -23.05 27.70 -15.18
N GLY A 668 -24.27 27.69 -14.64
CA GLY A 668 -24.95 28.90 -14.15
C GLY A 668 -24.16 29.62 -13.06
N ALA A 669 -23.60 28.87 -12.10
CA ALA A 669 -22.73 29.42 -11.05
C ALA A 669 -21.42 30.00 -11.61
N LEU A 670 -20.84 29.39 -12.65
CA LEU A 670 -19.66 29.89 -13.35
C LEU A 670 -19.94 31.21 -14.09
N LEU A 671 -21.13 31.37 -14.69
CA LEU A 671 -21.49 32.56 -15.46
C LEU A 671 -21.99 33.73 -14.60
N HIS A 672 -22.73 33.43 -13.54
CA HIS A 672 -23.48 34.44 -12.78
C HIS A 672 -23.07 34.56 -11.31
N GLY A 673 -22.19 33.69 -10.82
CA GLY A 673 -21.70 33.72 -9.44
C GLY A 673 -20.79 34.91 -9.14
N ASP A 674 -20.46 35.09 -7.86
CA ASP A 674 -19.37 35.94 -7.42
C ASP A 674 -18.00 35.30 -7.71
N GLU A 675 -16.90 36.03 -7.50
CA GLU A 675 -15.55 35.56 -7.83
C GLU A 675 -15.23 34.19 -7.21
N ASP A 676 -15.55 34.02 -5.93
CA ASP A 676 -15.33 32.77 -5.19
C ASP A 676 -16.15 31.61 -5.77
N LEU A 677 -17.45 31.82 -6.04
CA LEU A 677 -18.33 30.80 -6.57
C LEU A 677 -17.97 30.45 -8.02
N ARG A 678 -17.58 31.41 -8.86
CA ARG A 678 -17.13 31.15 -10.24
C ARG A 678 -15.91 30.26 -10.24
N ARG A 679 -14.92 30.60 -9.40
CA ARG A 679 -13.72 29.77 -9.22
C ARG A 679 -14.10 28.38 -8.72
N ALA A 680 -14.96 28.28 -7.72
CA ALA A 680 -15.41 27.01 -7.19
C ALA A 680 -16.12 26.15 -8.24
N ALA A 681 -16.99 26.75 -9.05
CA ALA A 681 -17.69 26.07 -10.15
C ALA A 681 -16.72 25.56 -11.22
N ALA A 682 -15.76 26.39 -11.65
CA ALA A 682 -14.75 25.98 -12.64
C ALA A 682 -13.87 24.83 -12.11
N GLU A 683 -13.40 24.92 -10.87
CA GLU A 683 -12.60 23.87 -10.26
C GLU A 683 -13.41 22.58 -10.01
N ALA A 684 -14.70 22.68 -9.70
CA ALA A 684 -15.58 21.51 -9.58
C ALA A 684 -15.87 20.85 -10.94
N LEU A 685 -16.11 21.64 -12.00
CA LEU A 685 -16.30 21.13 -13.37
C LEU A 685 -15.06 20.34 -13.87
N ALA A 686 -13.87 20.70 -13.42
CA ALA A 686 -12.64 19.98 -13.73
C ALA A 686 -12.65 18.51 -13.25
N ASN A 687 -13.43 18.19 -12.23
CA ASN A 687 -13.55 16.83 -11.69
C ASN A 687 -14.44 15.90 -12.54
N HIS A 688 -15.13 16.42 -13.57
CA HIS A 688 -16.00 15.64 -14.44
C HIS A 688 -15.40 15.49 -15.87
N PRO A 689 -14.72 14.36 -16.17
CA PRO A 689 -14.10 14.11 -17.47
C PRO A 689 -15.19 13.80 -18.52
N GLY A 690 -15.63 14.84 -19.22
CA GLY A 690 -16.75 14.78 -20.16
C GLY A 690 -17.34 16.17 -20.35
N GLU A 691 -18.60 16.33 -20.00
CA GLU A 691 -19.34 17.60 -20.12
C GLU A 691 -18.70 18.73 -19.31
N GLY A 692 -18.18 18.47 -18.11
CA GLY A 692 -17.46 19.47 -17.33
C GLY A 692 -16.20 20.00 -18.01
N HIS A 693 -15.41 19.11 -18.64
CA HIS A 693 -14.24 19.52 -19.45
C HIS A 693 -14.66 20.29 -20.70
N ALA A 694 -15.78 19.91 -21.34
CA ALA A 694 -16.31 20.63 -22.49
C ALA A 694 -16.73 22.06 -22.11
N MET A 695 -17.47 22.23 -21.00
CA MET A 695 -17.86 23.54 -20.46
C MET A 695 -16.64 24.42 -20.14
N LEU A 696 -15.55 23.85 -19.61
CA LEU A 696 -14.32 24.61 -19.36
C LEU A 696 -13.65 25.07 -20.67
N ARG A 697 -13.63 24.23 -21.71
CA ARG A 697 -13.10 24.63 -23.04
C ARG A 697 -13.90 25.78 -23.63
N GLU A 698 -15.23 25.71 -23.57
CA GLU A 698 -16.10 26.79 -24.02
C GLU A 698 -15.86 28.06 -23.21
N GLY A 699 -15.80 27.95 -21.88
CA GLY A 699 -15.55 29.06 -20.96
C GLY A 699 -14.22 29.78 -21.21
N ALA A 700 -13.17 29.07 -21.63
CA ALA A 700 -11.88 29.67 -21.98
C ALA A 700 -11.95 30.61 -23.20
N THR A 701 -12.94 30.41 -24.08
CA THR A 701 -13.10 31.16 -25.34
C THR A 701 -14.10 32.32 -25.26
N LEU A 702 -14.76 32.51 -24.12
CA LEU A 702 -15.73 33.58 -23.91
C LEU A 702 -15.05 34.95 -23.85
N LYS A 703 -15.07 35.68 -24.97
CA LYS A 703 -14.42 36.99 -25.10
C LYS A 703 -14.98 38.07 -24.17
N GLU A 704 -16.29 38.04 -23.93
CA GLU A 704 -17.00 39.11 -23.22
C GLU A 704 -16.88 39.05 -21.68
N ASP A 705 -16.51 37.89 -21.09
CA ASP A 705 -16.43 37.74 -19.63
C ASP A 705 -15.04 37.28 -19.16
N LEU A 706 -14.23 38.26 -18.75
CA LEU A 706 -12.89 38.03 -18.23
C LEU A 706 -12.85 37.27 -16.90
N MET A 707 -13.91 37.37 -16.08
CA MET A 707 -13.97 36.70 -14.78
C MET A 707 -14.25 35.21 -14.96
N VAL A 708 -15.05 34.83 -15.96
CA VAL A 708 -15.21 33.42 -16.36
C VAL A 708 -13.89 32.86 -16.86
N ARG A 709 -13.18 33.54 -17.77
CA ARG A 709 -11.88 33.06 -18.28
C ARG A 709 -10.85 32.87 -17.18
N ARG A 710 -10.80 33.80 -16.21
CA ARG A 710 -9.94 33.67 -15.03
C ARG A 710 -10.33 32.48 -14.17
N ALA A 711 -11.62 32.26 -13.90
CA ALA A 711 -12.09 31.09 -13.14
C ALA A 711 -11.74 29.78 -13.86
N VAL A 712 -11.93 29.74 -15.18
CA VAL A 712 -11.57 28.60 -16.03
C VAL A 712 -10.08 28.30 -15.97
N ALA A 713 -9.20 29.32 -15.90
CA ALA A 713 -7.77 29.08 -15.69
C ALA A 713 -7.53 28.22 -14.44
N TYR A 714 -8.14 28.55 -13.30
CA TYR A 714 -8.04 27.72 -12.08
C TYR A 714 -8.58 26.30 -12.27
N GLY A 715 -9.71 26.14 -12.99
CA GLY A 715 -10.25 24.83 -13.35
C GLY A 715 -9.29 23.99 -14.21
N LEU A 716 -8.71 24.59 -15.26
CA LEU A 716 -7.70 23.96 -16.13
C LEU A 716 -6.44 23.59 -15.34
N GLY A 717 -6.08 24.37 -14.32
CA GLY A 717 -4.96 24.09 -13.43
C GLY A 717 -5.06 22.75 -12.71
N ARG A 718 -6.28 22.24 -12.46
CA ARG A 718 -6.53 20.91 -11.85
C ARG A 718 -6.44 19.75 -12.84
N ILE A 719 -6.48 20.01 -14.14
CA ILE A 719 -6.54 18.97 -15.16
C ILE A 719 -5.13 18.64 -15.65
N ASP A 720 -4.67 17.43 -15.35
CA ASP A 720 -3.42 16.91 -15.88
C ASP A 720 -3.63 16.28 -17.28
N ALA A 721 -3.78 17.15 -18.28
CA ALA A 721 -3.91 16.76 -19.68
C ALA A 721 -3.20 17.75 -20.61
N PRO A 722 -2.66 17.29 -21.76
CA PRO A 722 -1.97 18.17 -22.71
C PRO A 722 -2.83 19.35 -23.18
N TRP A 723 -4.09 19.10 -23.52
CA TRP A 723 -5.02 20.12 -23.98
C TRP A 723 -5.30 21.21 -22.93
N ALA A 724 -5.29 20.87 -21.64
CA ALA A 724 -5.50 21.85 -20.57
C ALA A 724 -4.28 22.77 -20.44
N SER A 725 -3.07 22.20 -20.61
CA SER A 725 -1.82 22.95 -20.63
C SER A 725 -1.73 23.87 -21.87
N GLU A 726 -2.19 23.42 -23.03
CA GLU A 726 -2.29 24.25 -24.24
C GLU A 726 -3.22 25.45 -24.03
N LEU A 727 -4.40 25.24 -23.43
CA LEU A 727 -5.33 26.33 -23.12
C LEU A 727 -4.77 27.30 -22.08
N LEU A 728 -4.11 26.82 -21.03
CA LEU A 728 -3.43 27.69 -20.06
C LEU A 728 -2.37 28.57 -20.74
N ASN A 729 -1.59 28.00 -21.67
CA ASN A 729 -0.61 28.76 -22.45
C ASN A 729 -1.28 29.79 -23.38
N GLN A 730 -2.47 29.51 -23.92
CA GLN A 730 -3.23 30.52 -24.68
C GLN A 730 -3.70 31.66 -23.77
N LEU A 731 -4.16 31.36 -22.55
CA LEU A 731 -4.58 32.36 -21.56
C LEU A 731 -3.42 33.24 -21.05
N LEU A 732 -2.16 32.82 -21.19
CA LEU A 732 -1.01 33.71 -20.96
C LEU A 732 -0.95 34.89 -21.92
N ALA A 733 -1.53 34.75 -23.12
CA ALA A 733 -1.61 35.80 -24.14
C ALA A 733 -2.97 36.53 -24.14
N ASP A 734 -3.80 36.32 -23.12
CA ASP A 734 -5.11 36.97 -22.99
C ASP A 734 -5.00 38.50 -22.96
N ASP A 735 -6.01 39.23 -23.44
CA ASP A 735 -6.03 40.69 -23.47
C ASP A 735 -6.09 41.29 -22.06
N GLN A 736 -6.73 40.59 -21.12
CA GLN A 736 -6.93 41.04 -19.75
C GLN A 736 -5.81 40.54 -18.82
N TRP A 737 -5.21 41.48 -18.08
CA TRP A 737 -4.08 41.18 -17.21
C TRP A 737 -4.42 40.17 -16.10
N VAL A 738 -5.64 40.21 -15.56
CA VAL A 738 -6.08 39.32 -14.47
C VAL A 738 -6.07 37.86 -14.92
N VAL A 739 -6.46 37.59 -16.17
CA VAL A 739 -6.49 36.24 -16.76
C VAL A 739 -5.06 35.74 -16.99
N ARG A 740 -4.18 36.60 -17.55
CA ARG A 740 -2.77 36.28 -17.75
C ARG A 740 -2.07 35.92 -16.45
N THR A 741 -2.30 36.70 -15.38
CA THR A 741 -1.71 36.45 -14.07
C THR A 741 -2.18 35.12 -13.48
N ALA A 742 -3.47 34.78 -13.61
CA ALA A 742 -3.98 33.50 -13.13
C ALA A 742 -3.35 32.32 -13.88
N ALA A 743 -3.22 32.40 -15.22
CA ALA A 743 -2.57 31.37 -16.02
C ALA A 743 -1.07 31.23 -15.68
N ALA A 744 -0.37 32.36 -15.49
CA ALA A 744 1.04 32.37 -15.11
C ALA A 744 1.30 31.73 -13.75
N ASP A 745 0.50 32.10 -12.74
CA ASP A 745 0.58 31.53 -11.38
C ASP A 745 0.35 30.01 -11.37
N ILE A 746 -0.57 29.51 -12.19
CA ILE A 746 -0.84 28.07 -12.31
C ILE A 746 0.32 27.33 -12.98
N LEU A 747 0.88 27.90 -14.05
CA LEU A 747 1.99 27.27 -14.77
C LEU A 747 3.27 27.29 -13.93
N GLU A 748 3.58 28.40 -13.26
CA GLU A 748 4.70 28.49 -12.32
C GLU A 748 4.60 27.43 -11.21
N ARG A 749 3.40 27.22 -10.66
CA ARG A 749 3.17 26.16 -9.66
C ARG A 749 3.40 24.75 -10.17
N ARG A 750 3.09 24.49 -11.45
CA ARG A 750 3.35 23.17 -12.06
C ARG A 750 4.84 22.89 -12.25
N GLU A 751 5.66 23.93 -12.37
CA GLU A 751 7.13 23.80 -12.43
C GLU A 751 7.76 23.57 -11.06
N GLN A 752 7.11 24.05 -9.99
CA GLN A 752 7.59 23.85 -8.62
C GLN A 752 7.32 22.41 -8.13
N PRO A 753 8.23 21.83 -7.31
CA PRO A 753 7.97 20.53 -6.69
C PRO A 753 6.71 20.58 -5.83
N ASP A 754 5.82 19.60 -5.98
CA ASP A 754 4.57 19.55 -5.21
C ASP A 754 4.87 19.61 -3.69
N PRO A 755 4.33 20.61 -2.96
CA PRO A 755 4.55 20.78 -1.53
C PRO A 755 4.00 19.63 -0.68
N ARG A 756 3.14 18.78 -1.24
CA ARG A 756 2.60 17.58 -0.59
C ARG A 756 3.58 16.41 -0.61
N ILE A 757 4.67 16.49 -1.39
CA ILE A 757 5.70 15.45 -1.42
C ILE A 757 6.32 15.33 -0.01
N PRO A 758 6.28 14.13 0.59
CA PRO A 758 6.70 13.94 1.97
C PRO A 758 8.22 14.05 2.13
N ARG A 759 8.66 15.03 2.91
CA ARG A 759 10.07 15.26 3.23
C ARG A 759 10.40 14.83 4.66
N ARG A 760 11.65 14.43 4.88
CA ARG A 760 12.16 14.20 6.24
C ARG A 760 12.08 15.50 7.03
N LEU A 761 11.56 15.40 8.26
CA LEU A 761 11.55 16.54 9.17
C LEU A 761 12.99 16.80 9.67
N PRO A 762 13.54 18.02 9.52
CA PRO A 762 14.84 18.33 10.09
C PRO A 762 14.78 18.24 11.62
N PRO A 763 15.90 17.97 12.30
CA PRO A 763 15.98 18.10 13.75
C PRO A 763 15.53 19.50 14.20
N PRO A 764 14.90 19.65 15.38
CA PRO A 764 14.45 20.96 15.86
C PRO A 764 15.55 22.02 15.88
N ALA A 765 16.79 21.65 16.24
CA ALA A 765 17.94 22.54 16.28
C ALA A 765 18.45 23.00 14.89
N GLU A 766 17.99 22.35 13.82
CA GLU A 766 18.31 22.70 12.43
C GLU A 766 17.12 23.37 11.70
N SER A 767 15.99 23.53 12.38
CA SER A 767 14.78 24.12 11.81
C SER A 767 14.87 25.64 11.73
N PRO A 768 14.89 26.27 10.54
CA PRO A 768 15.10 27.71 10.40
C PRO A 768 14.07 28.56 11.15
N TRP A 769 12.78 28.19 11.05
CA TRP A 769 11.72 28.92 11.72
C TRP A 769 11.80 28.81 13.24
N LEU A 770 12.18 27.63 13.76
CA LEU A 770 12.25 27.40 15.21
C LEU A 770 13.44 28.14 15.82
N ILE A 771 14.56 28.20 15.10
CA ILE A 771 15.72 29.04 15.47
C ILE A 771 15.33 30.51 15.48
N ALA A 772 14.62 30.98 14.46
CA ALA A 772 14.14 32.37 14.39
C ALA A 772 13.16 32.68 15.54
N TYR A 773 12.20 31.79 15.80
CA TYR A 773 11.25 31.92 16.90
C TYR A 773 11.96 31.94 18.26
N ALA A 774 12.89 31.01 18.52
CA ALA A 774 13.69 30.99 19.75
C ALA A 774 14.46 32.30 19.95
N SER A 775 15.09 32.80 18.88
CA SER A 775 15.83 34.05 18.91
C SER A 775 14.93 35.25 19.22
N LYS A 776 13.69 35.30 18.69
CA LYS A 776 12.71 36.34 19.05
C LYS A 776 12.36 36.30 20.54
N GLN A 777 12.30 35.10 21.13
CA GLN A 777 12.00 34.89 22.55
C GLN A 777 13.24 35.01 23.47
N GLY A 778 14.43 35.31 22.93
CA GLY A 778 15.67 35.38 23.70
C GLY A 778 16.19 34.00 24.18
N LEU A 779 15.75 32.92 23.55
CA LEU A 779 16.09 31.53 23.87
C LEU A 779 16.96 30.92 22.76
N GLY A 780 17.67 29.84 23.08
CA GLY A 780 18.42 29.03 22.12
C GLY A 780 17.84 27.62 21.99
N VAL A 781 17.88 27.04 20.79
CA VAL A 781 17.50 25.63 20.58
C VAL A 781 18.74 24.76 20.74
N SER A 782 18.75 23.90 21.75
CA SER A 782 19.86 22.96 21.99
C SER A 782 19.66 21.67 21.18
N PRO A 783 20.70 21.13 20.53
CA PRO A 783 20.61 19.83 19.85
C PRO A 783 20.31 18.65 20.78
N ASP A 784 20.75 18.73 22.04
CA ASP A 784 20.70 17.62 22.99
C ASP A 784 19.44 17.61 23.87
N LYS A 785 18.66 18.71 23.86
CA LYS A 785 17.46 18.86 24.69
C LYS A 785 16.20 19.00 23.82
N PRO A 786 15.15 18.21 24.08
CA PRO A 786 13.85 18.41 23.44
C PRO A 786 13.34 19.84 23.66
N PRO A 787 13.03 20.63 22.62
CA PRO A 787 12.56 22.00 22.77
C PRO A 787 11.05 22.05 23.08
N VAL A 788 10.57 21.17 23.96
CA VAL A 788 9.12 21.00 24.24
C VAL A 788 8.52 22.31 24.77
N ASP A 789 9.16 22.95 25.74
CA ASP A 789 8.65 24.20 26.33
C ASP A 789 8.54 25.32 25.28
N LEU A 790 9.54 25.43 24.40
CA LEU A 790 9.54 26.40 23.31
C LEU A 790 8.43 26.11 22.29
N LEU A 791 8.23 24.84 21.95
CA LEU A 791 7.16 24.41 21.03
C LEU A 791 5.77 24.62 21.62
N LEU A 792 5.60 24.39 22.93
CA LEU A 792 4.35 24.70 23.64
C LEU A 792 4.10 26.20 23.70
N GLN A 793 5.15 27.00 23.89
CA GLN A 793 5.04 28.46 23.82
C GLN A 793 4.61 28.92 22.41
N ALA A 794 5.20 28.35 21.36
CA ALA A 794 4.82 28.60 19.97
C ALA A 794 3.36 28.21 19.69
N LEU A 795 2.90 27.05 20.17
CA LEU A 795 1.52 26.61 20.03
C LEU A 795 0.51 27.57 20.70
N ASN A 796 0.87 28.13 21.86
CA ASN A 796 -0.04 28.98 22.63
C ASN A 796 -0.03 30.45 22.18
N SER A 797 1.12 30.96 21.74
CA SER A 797 1.35 32.41 21.56
C SER A 797 1.93 32.80 20.20
N GLY A 798 2.28 31.83 19.36
CA GLY A 798 2.76 32.09 18.00
C GLY A 798 1.65 32.55 17.06
N GLU A 799 2.07 32.97 15.86
CA GLU A 799 1.19 33.19 14.71
C GLU A 799 0.61 31.85 14.19
N GLU A 800 -0.43 31.89 13.36
CA GLU A 800 -1.12 30.67 12.87
C GLU A 800 -0.15 29.64 12.25
N ASP A 801 0.79 30.10 11.43
CA ASP A 801 1.80 29.26 10.80
C ASP A 801 2.79 28.67 11.82
N GLU A 802 3.26 29.46 12.78
CA GLU A 802 4.12 29.04 13.89
C GLU A 802 3.42 27.99 14.78
N ARG A 803 2.11 28.13 15.02
CA ARG A 803 1.29 27.16 15.77
C ARG A 803 1.20 25.82 15.04
N LEU A 804 0.85 25.85 13.75
CA LEU A 804 0.74 24.64 12.92
C LEU A 804 2.10 23.93 12.77
N ALA A 805 3.18 24.70 12.61
CA ALA A 805 4.53 24.16 12.54
C ALA A 805 4.97 23.51 13.87
N ALA A 806 4.57 24.07 15.01
CA ALA A 806 4.86 23.50 16.33
C ALA A 806 4.26 22.09 16.50
N LEU A 807 3.02 21.87 16.04
CA LEU A 807 2.34 20.56 16.09
C LEU A 807 3.16 19.44 15.42
N THR A 808 3.79 19.77 14.28
CA THR A 808 4.61 18.83 13.50
C THR A 808 5.80 18.28 14.29
N TYR A 809 6.30 19.01 15.29
CA TYR A 809 7.34 18.56 16.21
C TYR A 809 6.77 17.96 17.50
N LEU A 810 5.72 18.55 18.08
CA LEU A 810 5.10 18.09 19.32
C LEU A 810 4.59 16.64 19.24
N ARG A 811 4.18 16.17 18.05
CA ARG A 811 3.82 14.76 17.80
C ARG A 811 4.89 13.72 18.19
N ALA A 812 6.16 14.12 18.32
CA ALA A 812 7.25 13.25 18.75
C ALA A 812 7.39 13.13 20.27
N TYR A 813 6.68 13.95 21.06
CA TYR A 813 6.84 14.06 22.51
C TYR A 813 5.50 13.81 23.24
N PRO A 814 5.10 12.54 23.45
CA PRO A 814 3.83 12.18 24.09
C PRO A 814 3.88 12.37 25.62
N LEU A 815 4.00 13.62 26.06
CA LEU A 815 4.05 14.00 27.48
C LEU A 815 2.69 14.52 27.93
N GLU A 816 2.36 14.35 29.21
CA GLU A 816 1.09 14.81 29.80
C GLU A 816 0.82 16.31 29.55
N GLY A 817 1.83 17.16 29.73
CA GLY A 817 1.73 18.60 29.45
C GLY A 817 1.51 18.92 27.96
N VAL A 818 1.99 18.06 27.05
CA VAL A 818 1.75 18.21 25.60
C VAL A 818 0.31 17.84 25.28
N PHE A 819 -0.20 16.73 25.83
CA PHE A 819 -1.61 16.36 25.65
C PHE A 819 -2.58 17.43 26.17
N ALA A 820 -2.31 17.98 27.35
CA ALA A 820 -3.11 19.09 27.90
C ALA A 820 -3.16 20.29 26.95
N ALA A 821 -2.00 20.74 26.45
CA ALA A 821 -1.92 21.87 25.53
C ALA A 821 -2.62 21.59 24.19
N LEU A 822 -2.45 20.38 23.64
CA LEU A 822 -3.14 19.95 22.41
C LEU A 822 -4.66 19.98 22.60
N TYR A 823 -5.18 19.43 23.70
CA TYR A 823 -6.63 19.46 23.92
C TYR A 823 -7.17 20.87 24.13
N HIS A 824 -6.47 21.73 24.88
CA HIS A 824 -6.88 23.14 25.00
C HIS A 824 -6.86 23.86 23.64
N ALA A 825 -5.90 23.59 22.77
CA ALA A 825 -5.85 24.10 21.41
C ALA A 825 -7.02 23.57 20.55
N MET A 826 -7.33 22.27 20.67
CA MET A 826 -8.41 21.61 19.92
C MET A 826 -9.80 22.14 20.27
N TYR A 827 -10.05 22.39 21.56
CA TYR A 827 -11.33 22.90 22.07
C TYR A 827 -11.33 24.44 22.23
N GLY A 828 -10.27 25.13 21.77
CA GLY A 828 -10.10 26.58 21.91
C GLY A 828 -10.89 27.45 20.93
N GLY A 829 -11.65 26.84 20.01
CA GLY A 829 -12.55 27.54 19.09
C GLY A 829 -11.97 27.88 17.71
N ASP A 830 -10.69 27.62 17.47
CA ASP A 830 -10.04 27.77 16.16
C ASP A 830 -10.27 26.49 15.31
N PRO A 831 -11.04 26.55 14.21
CA PRO A 831 -11.34 25.37 13.39
C PRO A 831 -10.10 24.77 12.70
N VAL A 832 -9.13 25.60 12.30
CA VAL A 832 -7.92 25.17 11.59
C VAL A 832 -7.02 24.42 12.57
N LEU A 833 -6.79 25.02 13.75
CA LEU A 833 -5.98 24.40 14.79
C LEU A 833 -6.64 23.13 15.33
N ARG A 834 -7.97 23.11 15.47
CA ARG A 834 -8.75 21.92 15.87
C ARG A 834 -8.52 20.75 14.92
N GLU A 835 -8.55 20.98 13.61
CA GLU A 835 -8.29 19.92 12.63
C GLU A 835 -6.83 19.47 12.68
N ALA A 836 -5.88 20.39 12.73
CA ALA A 836 -4.45 20.06 12.79
C ALA A 836 -4.07 19.27 14.05
N VAL A 837 -4.67 19.60 15.20
CA VAL A 837 -4.50 18.85 16.45
C VAL A 837 -5.13 17.47 16.36
N PHE A 838 -6.32 17.33 15.75
CA PHE A 838 -6.93 16.01 15.54
C PHE A 838 -6.03 15.09 14.69
N GLN A 839 -5.46 15.62 13.60
CA GLN A 839 -4.49 14.88 12.78
C GLN A 839 -3.23 14.53 13.59
N THR A 840 -2.77 15.43 14.47
CA THR A 840 -1.65 15.16 15.39
C THR A 840 -1.95 13.99 16.33
N PHE A 841 -3.16 13.94 16.91
CA PHE A 841 -3.58 12.81 17.75
C PHE A 841 -3.68 11.51 16.96
N TRP A 842 -4.20 11.54 15.74
CA TRP A 842 -4.25 10.37 14.86
C TRP A 842 -2.85 9.85 14.55
N GLU A 843 -1.91 10.71 14.20
CA GLU A 843 -0.51 10.33 13.94
C GLU A 843 0.20 9.81 15.20
N MET A 844 -0.07 10.38 16.38
CA MET A 844 0.43 9.85 17.66
C MET A 844 -0.13 8.46 17.92
N ALA A 845 -1.43 8.25 17.75
CA ALA A 845 -2.06 6.95 17.95
C ALA A 845 -1.53 5.90 16.94
N ALA A 846 -1.31 6.29 15.69
CA ALA A 846 -0.66 5.45 14.68
C ALA A 846 0.75 4.99 15.11
N ARG A 847 1.50 5.82 15.86
CA ARG A 847 2.79 5.46 16.46
C ARG A 847 2.71 4.49 17.63
N GLY A 848 1.51 4.02 17.99
CA GLY A 848 1.29 3.19 19.19
C GLY A 848 1.20 4.01 20.49
N VAL A 849 1.14 5.34 20.43
CA VAL A 849 0.95 6.17 21.62
C VAL A 849 -0.50 6.02 22.11
N ALA A 850 -0.67 5.68 23.38
CA ALA A 850 -1.99 5.73 24.02
C ALA A 850 -2.41 7.19 24.21
N VAL A 851 -3.40 7.64 23.44
CA VAL A 851 -3.97 8.99 23.56
C VAL A 851 -4.91 9.00 24.78
N PRO A 852 -4.64 9.81 25.82
CA PRO A 852 -5.47 9.87 27.02
C PRO A 852 -6.81 10.55 26.75
N ASP A 853 -7.84 10.23 27.53
CA ASP A 853 -9.17 10.84 27.37
C ASP A 853 -9.13 12.35 27.70
N PRO A 854 -9.78 13.22 26.90
CA PRO A 854 -9.76 14.67 27.12
C PRO A 854 -10.28 15.08 28.50
N HIS A 855 -11.20 14.33 29.11
CA HIS A 855 -11.76 14.65 30.44
C HIS A 855 -10.68 14.68 31.53
N GLN A 856 -9.57 13.96 31.34
CA GLN A 856 -8.43 13.98 32.26
C GLN A 856 -7.79 15.37 32.36
N PHE A 857 -8.01 16.23 31.36
CA PHE A 857 -7.50 17.59 31.26
C PHE A 857 -8.59 18.66 31.44
N GLY A 858 -9.79 18.27 31.89
CA GLY A 858 -10.90 19.20 32.15
C GLY A 858 -11.58 19.76 30.90
N VAL A 859 -11.42 19.10 29.76
CA VAL A 859 -12.01 19.45 28.46
C VAL A 859 -12.64 18.20 27.84
N GLY A 860 -13.46 18.36 26.80
CA GLY A 860 -14.11 17.22 26.12
C GLY A 860 -15.60 17.12 26.33
#